data_AF-A0AAQ3UJ65-F1
#
_entry.id   AF-A0AAQ3UJ65-F1
#
_cell.length_a   1.000
_cell.length_b   1.000
_cell.length_c   1.000
_cell.angle_alpha   90.00
_cell.angle_beta   90.00
_cell.angle_gamma   90.00
#
_symmetry.space_group_name_H-M   'P 1'
#
loop_
_entity.id
_entity.type
_entity.pdbx_description
1 polymer ?
#
loop_
_entity_poly.entity_id
_entity_poly.type
_entity_poly.pdbx_seq_one_letter_code
_entity_poly.pdbx_strand_id
1 'polypeptide(L)'
;MRLRGNQIIWRRGFYIRGMFDAALPFFPHLKECPVSRLTKQCQSLQIKFLAVIRFTTEMKEEAKTMHHDSNTETLMPSLAPYVGMEFRNTDEAWGFWLSYGGQKGFEVRKRYTNKRPSDGMVTSCRFVCANEGHRVRDKRDHLTKRPRAETRTGCQVHMTLKLDREKGDYKVSELVLEHNHIIHLPGALHLMVSQKKTPDLQAFETETTDAVGIGAKAAHELASRQVGRPLNLSCTLRNHMNYLPTKRQREMTYGQAGSMLKYFQDKIADNPSFQYALQMDCEEQIANIFWADAKMIMDYAYFGDVVSFDTIFGISKESRPFGVFVGFNHFRETVVFGAALMYDETFESFKWLFETFLKAHNGQQPKTIYTDQDSVIGKAVAEVFVEAWHGLSTFHIMQNAVKHLHEEKNDDTNILSDFSACMFQYEDMVKFEQKFDIMRKRVSKKTWLDGIYKLKEKWAECYMKNVFTLGMRSTQLNECLNNDLKINFESDFDIIRFFKHFETVVQGKRNKEFNSEFDSRKNLPKICMRRPPPMLVQTSKLYTPIIFEDFQAEYERSLATCTKALENNNEYLVGDFAFEEEHKVVGDPLKQTIVCSCRKFDRTGILCAHALKGLDLMNIKLLPSQYMLKRWTWESRIGTMLDNEGINIIENSLMNATLRYRFMSRKFLNLAYQAANFPGCTMLVDSALDILGKEVEDKISACTSTSGDPCAARTDDLFTGELVFQ
;
A
#
# COMPACT_ATOMS: atom_id res chain seq x y z
N MET A 1 38.89 53.01 21.47
CA MET A 1 37.70 52.41 22.12
C MET A 1 37.78 50.88 22.05
N ARG A 2 38.71 50.28 22.80
CA ARG A 2 38.64 48.89 23.25
C ARG A 2 37.97 48.95 24.62
N LEU A 3 36.82 48.28 24.79
CA LEU A 3 36.07 47.97 26.03
C LEU A 3 34.56 48.06 25.75
N ARG A 4 34.02 47.12 24.96
CA ARG A 4 32.56 46.81 24.91
C ARG A 4 32.25 45.45 24.25
N GLY A 5 33.20 44.52 24.21
CA GLY A 5 33.05 43.19 23.59
C GLY A 5 32.94 42.01 24.56
N ASN A 6 33.31 42.18 25.83
CA ASN A 6 33.49 41.05 26.77
C ASN A 6 32.27 40.75 27.67
N GLN A 7 31.14 41.45 27.55
CA GLN A 7 29.95 41.20 28.39
C GLN A 7 28.90 40.26 27.78
N ILE A 8 28.99 39.91 26.48
CA ILE A 8 27.99 39.02 25.84
C ILE A 8 28.39 37.54 25.92
N ILE A 9 29.69 37.24 26.10
CA ILE A 9 30.21 35.87 26.17
C ILE A 9 29.82 35.17 27.48
N TRP A 10 29.68 35.92 28.58
CA TRP A 10 29.31 35.36 29.88
C TRP A 10 27.82 34.99 30.02
N ARG A 11 26.92 35.53 29.17
CA ARG A 11 25.48 35.18 29.21
C ARG A 11 25.10 33.94 28.41
N ARG A 12 25.94 33.45 27.49
CA ARG A 12 25.67 32.21 26.72
C ARG A 12 26.17 30.93 27.38
N GLY A 13 27.15 31.01 28.29
CA GLY A 13 27.65 29.85 29.05
C GLY A 13 26.64 29.27 30.05
N PHE A 14 25.73 30.09 30.59
CA PHE A 14 24.70 29.63 31.52
C PHE A 14 23.55 28.85 30.84
N TYR A 15 23.29 29.11 29.55
CA TYR A 15 22.22 28.42 28.82
C TYR A 15 22.58 26.98 28.43
N ILE A 16 23.88 26.69 28.22
CA ILE A 16 24.35 25.34 27.86
C ILE A 16 24.39 24.42 29.10
N ARG A 17 24.64 24.97 30.29
CA ARG A 17 24.62 24.20 31.56
C ARG A 17 23.19 23.82 31.95
N GLY A 18 22.22 24.71 31.76
CA GLY A 18 20.79 24.43 31.99
C GLY A 18 20.19 23.38 31.04
N MET A 19 20.68 23.28 29.79
CA MET A 19 20.24 22.22 28.87
C MET A 19 20.83 20.84 29.21
N PHE A 20 21.99 20.79 29.88
CA PHE A 20 22.58 19.52 30.34
C PHE A 20 21.88 18.99 31.60
N ASP A 21 21.54 19.86 32.55
CA ASP A 21 20.84 19.46 33.79
C ASP A 21 19.38 19.05 33.55
N ALA A 22 18.75 19.52 32.47
CA ALA A 22 17.39 19.13 32.07
C ALA A 22 17.30 17.75 31.35
N ALA A 23 18.43 17.19 30.91
CA ALA A 23 18.49 15.93 30.16
C ALA A 23 18.88 14.70 31.02
N LEU A 24 19.31 14.91 32.27
CA LEU A 24 19.70 13.84 33.19
C LEU A 24 18.59 12.85 33.61
N PRO A 25 17.28 13.10 33.48
CA PRO A 25 16.26 12.09 33.80
C PRO A 25 16.11 10.98 32.75
N PHE A 26 16.70 11.10 31.56
CA PHE A 26 16.40 10.21 30.42
C PHE A 26 17.43 9.08 30.17
N PHE A 27 18.53 9.00 30.92
CA PHE A 27 19.56 7.96 30.72
C PHE A 27 20.13 7.43 32.05
N PRO A 28 19.55 6.35 32.63
CA PRO A 28 19.96 5.83 33.94
C PRO A 28 21.32 5.09 33.96
N HIS A 29 21.91 4.79 32.80
CA HIS A 29 23.08 3.89 32.71
C HIS A 29 24.45 4.56 32.49
N LEU A 30 24.55 5.89 32.54
CA LEU A 30 25.84 6.60 32.35
C LEU A 30 26.52 7.03 33.67
N LYS A 31 26.25 6.34 34.79
CA LYS A 31 26.79 6.73 36.10
C LYS A 31 28.22 6.29 36.39
N GLU A 32 28.89 5.52 35.53
CA GLU A 32 30.24 5.03 35.82
C GLU A 32 31.17 5.10 34.59
N CYS A 33 31.77 6.26 34.34
CA CYS A 33 33.01 6.36 33.55
C CYS A 33 33.84 7.60 33.94
N PRO A 34 35.17 7.47 34.19
CA PRO A 34 35.99 8.59 34.64
C PRO A 34 36.27 9.62 33.53
N VAL A 35 36.25 10.90 33.93
CA VAL A 35 36.29 12.13 33.12
C VAL A 35 37.59 12.36 32.31
N SER A 36 38.57 11.45 32.34
CA SER A 36 39.89 11.68 31.74
C SER A 36 40.03 11.33 30.25
N ARG A 37 39.05 10.65 29.61
CA ARG A 37 39.10 10.30 28.17
C ARG A 37 38.33 11.23 27.24
N LEU A 38 37.48 12.12 27.75
CA LEU A 38 36.64 13.01 26.94
C LEU A 38 37.36 14.30 26.48
N THR A 39 38.51 14.64 27.05
CA THR A 39 39.21 15.90 26.76
C THR A 39 39.94 15.92 25.42
N LYS A 40 40.41 14.78 24.89
CA LYS A 40 41.07 14.74 23.56
C LYS A 40 40.08 14.73 22.39
N GLN A 41 38.90 14.15 22.54
CA GLN A 41 37.87 14.15 21.49
C GLN A 41 37.16 15.51 21.36
N CYS A 42 36.93 16.22 22.48
CA CYS A 42 36.33 17.55 22.45
C CYS A 42 37.23 18.62 21.79
N GLN A 43 38.55 18.56 21.96
CA GLN A 43 39.46 19.50 21.29
C GLN A 43 39.53 19.29 19.76
N SER A 44 39.39 18.06 19.28
CA SER A 44 39.32 17.75 17.83
C SER A 44 38.03 18.27 17.19
N LEU A 45 36.90 18.19 17.90
CA LEU A 45 35.60 18.69 17.45
C LEU A 45 35.56 20.23 17.45
N GLN A 46 36.20 20.88 18.40
CA GLN A 46 36.22 22.35 18.50
C GLN A 46 37.07 23.01 17.39
N ILE A 47 38.17 22.37 16.97
CA ILE A 47 38.98 22.82 15.83
C ILE A 47 38.23 22.65 14.51
N LYS A 48 37.49 21.54 14.33
CA LYS A 48 36.66 21.31 13.13
C LYS A 48 35.46 22.26 13.06
N PHE A 49 34.85 22.61 14.20
CA PHE A 49 33.73 23.55 14.23
C PHE A 49 34.17 25.00 13.94
N LEU A 50 35.36 25.41 14.41
CA LEU A 50 35.95 26.71 14.08
C LEU A 50 36.39 26.83 12.62
N ALA A 51 36.84 25.74 11.99
CA ALA A 51 37.17 25.71 10.57
C ALA A 51 35.91 25.85 9.68
N VAL A 52 34.81 25.20 10.05
CA VAL A 52 33.52 25.34 9.35
C VAL A 52 32.94 26.74 9.50
N ILE A 53 33.05 27.36 10.69
CA ILE A 53 32.61 28.74 10.89
C ILE A 53 33.44 29.71 10.05
N ARG A 54 34.78 29.54 9.98
CA ARG A 54 35.68 30.38 9.16
C ARG A 54 35.37 30.30 7.67
N PHE A 55 35.11 29.08 7.16
CA PHE A 55 34.71 28.82 5.77
C PHE A 55 33.34 29.45 5.44
N THR A 56 32.40 29.43 6.38
CA THR A 56 31.08 30.08 6.19
C THR A 56 31.09 31.61 6.31
N THR A 57 32.10 32.19 6.98
CA THR A 57 32.29 33.65 7.03
C THR A 57 33.04 34.20 5.82
N GLU A 58 34.03 33.47 5.28
CA GLU A 58 34.72 33.85 4.02
C GLU A 58 33.77 33.77 2.82
N MET A 59 32.92 32.74 2.74
CA MET A 59 31.85 32.65 1.73
C MET A 59 30.77 33.74 1.86
N LYS A 60 30.65 34.40 3.02
CA LYS A 60 29.71 35.52 3.25
C LYS A 60 30.31 36.88 2.97
N GLU A 61 31.64 37.02 2.97
CA GLU A 61 32.34 38.23 2.57
C GLU A 61 32.57 38.28 1.05
N GLU A 62 32.81 37.14 0.38
CA GLU A 62 32.84 37.08 -1.10
C GLU A 62 31.46 37.33 -1.74
N ALA A 63 30.36 37.09 -1.02
CA ALA A 63 29.00 37.38 -1.46
C ALA A 63 28.59 38.87 -1.32
N LYS A 64 29.46 39.75 -0.79
CA LYS A 64 29.16 41.19 -0.58
C LYS A 64 29.86 42.14 -1.54
N THR A 65 30.72 41.66 -2.42
CA THR A 65 31.43 42.48 -3.42
C THR A 65 31.01 42.18 -4.85
N MET A 66 29.71 42.01 -5.13
CA MET A 66 29.17 42.09 -6.50
C MET A 66 27.72 42.61 -6.49
N HIS A 67 27.53 43.84 -6.00
CA HIS A 67 26.36 44.65 -6.35
C HIS A 67 26.84 46.01 -6.85
N HIS A 68 27.16 46.09 -8.14
CA HIS A 68 26.81 47.22 -8.98
C HIS A 68 26.85 46.76 -10.44
N ASP A 69 25.70 46.36 -10.97
CA ASP A 69 25.21 46.88 -12.24
C ASP A 69 23.75 46.48 -12.44
N SER A 70 22.94 47.51 -12.61
CA SER A 70 21.52 47.47 -12.95
C SER A 70 21.32 46.91 -14.36
N ASN A 71 20.23 46.15 -14.53
CA ASN A 71 19.66 45.59 -15.77
C ASN A 71 20.28 44.30 -16.32
N THR A 72 19.71 43.16 -15.92
CA THR A 72 19.70 41.94 -16.74
C THR A 72 18.46 41.09 -16.43
N GLU A 73 17.27 41.64 -16.69
CA GLU A 73 16.08 40.81 -16.94
C GLU A 73 16.17 40.32 -18.39
N THR A 74 16.67 39.10 -18.61
CA THR A 74 16.40 38.34 -19.84
C THR A 74 16.51 36.85 -19.57
N LEU A 75 15.44 36.26 -19.02
CA LEU A 75 15.23 34.82 -19.07
C LEU A 75 14.81 34.47 -20.50
N MET A 76 15.60 33.63 -21.18
CA MET A 76 15.37 33.04 -22.52
C MET A 76 15.42 34.02 -23.72
N PRO A 77 16.04 33.66 -24.87
CA PRO A 77 15.85 34.41 -26.11
C PRO A 77 14.39 34.24 -26.55
N SER A 78 13.56 35.26 -26.33
CA SER A 78 12.18 35.25 -26.80
C SER A 78 12.16 35.32 -28.33
N LEU A 79 11.83 34.23 -29.03
CA LEU A 79 11.46 34.35 -30.44
C LEU A 79 10.14 35.11 -30.53
N ALA A 80 10.18 36.33 -31.04
CA ALA A 80 8.97 37.06 -31.38
C ALA A 80 8.34 36.45 -32.65
N PRO A 81 7.01 36.29 -32.73
CA PRO A 81 6.35 35.91 -33.97
C PRO A 81 6.66 36.94 -35.05
N TYR A 82 6.80 36.48 -36.29
CA TYR A 82 6.93 37.33 -37.47
C TYR A 82 6.09 36.77 -38.62
N VAL A 83 5.69 37.66 -39.52
CA VAL A 83 4.93 37.27 -40.71
C VAL A 83 5.81 36.37 -41.58
N GLY A 84 5.27 35.20 -41.93
CA GLY A 84 5.97 34.20 -42.72
C GLY A 84 6.63 33.06 -41.93
N MET A 85 6.55 33.06 -40.60
CA MET A 85 6.94 31.91 -39.77
C MET A 85 6.09 30.68 -40.10
N GLU A 86 6.74 29.50 -40.22
CA GLU A 86 6.13 28.23 -40.63
C GLU A 86 5.98 27.27 -39.42
N PHE A 87 4.90 26.50 -39.39
CA PHE A 87 4.57 25.50 -38.37
C PHE A 87 4.02 24.24 -39.03
N ARG A 88 4.34 23.05 -38.51
CA ARG A 88 3.88 21.78 -39.10
C ARG A 88 2.38 21.57 -38.93
N ASN A 89 1.84 22.02 -37.80
CA ASN A 89 0.41 21.91 -37.51
C ASN A 89 -0.10 23.09 -36.67
N THR A 90 -1.43 23.20 -36.57
CA THR A 90 -2.07 24.31 -35.85
C THR A 90 -1.88 24.24 -34.33
N ASP A 91 -1.54 23.07 -33.79
CA ASP A 91 -1.34 22.89 -32.35
C ASP A 91 0.06 23.31 -31.91
N GLU A 92 1.08 23.08 -32.74
CA GLU A 92 2.43 23.64 -32.59
C GLU A 92 2.37 25.17 -32.60
N ALA A 93 1.66 25.75 -33.58
CA ALA A 93 1.48 27.19 -33.66
C ALA A 93 0.68 27.77 -32.48
N TRP A 94 -0.26 26.99 -31.94
CA TRP A 94 -1.00 27.35 -30.73
C TRP A 94 -0.12 27.28 -29.47
N GLY A 95 0.73 26.27 -29.36
CA GLY A 95 1.74 26.15 -28.30
C GLY A 95 2.70 27.33 -28.31
N PHE A 96 3.19 27.72 -29.49
CA PHE A 96 4.03 28.90 -29.67
C PHE A 96 3.32 30.18 -29.22
N TRP A 97 2.07 30.40 -29.64
CA TRP A 97 1.29 31.58 -29.27
C TRP A 97 0.98 31.63 -27.76
N LEU A 98 0.73 30.47 -27.14
CA LEU A 98 0.57 30.34 -25.69
C LEU A 98 1.85 30.76 -24.96
N SER A 99 3.00 30.25 -25.37
CA SER A 99 4.31 30.60 -24.78
C SER A 99 4.61 32.08 -24.94
N TYR A 100 4.39 32.65 -26.13
CA TYR A 100 4.58 34.07 -26.40
C TYR A 100 3.67 34.95 -25.54
N GLY A 101 2.37 34.61 -25.45
CA GLY A 101 1.42 35.33 -24.61
C GLY A 101 1.76 35.27 -23.12
N GLY A 102 2.27 34.11 -22.66
CA GLY A 102 2.81 33.95 -21.30
C GLY A 102 4.00 34.88 -21.04
N GLN A 103 5.03 34.80 -21.89
CA GLN A 103 6.25 35.63 -21.76
C GLN A 103 5.95 37.14 -21.77
N LYS A 104 5.03 37.57 -22.64
CA LYS A 104 4.65 38.99 -22.73
C LYS A 104 3.61 39.42 -21.71
N GLY A 105 2.90 38.49 -21.07
CA GLY A 105 1.96 38.76 -19.97
C GLY A 105 0.50 39.00 -20.38
N PHE A 106 0.04 38.50 -21.53
CA PHE A 106 -1.36 38.64 -21.97
C PHE A 106 -2.06 37.30 -22.18
N GLU A 107 -3.37 37.24 -21.88
CA GLU A 107 -4.16 36.03 -22.10
C GLU A 107 -4.47 35.82 -23.58
N VAL A 108 -4.45 34.56 -24.03
CA VAL A 108 -4.68 34.18 -25.42
C VAL A 108 -5.95 33.35 -25.63
N ARG A 109 -6.56 33.47 -26.81
CA ARG A 109 -7.79 32.76 -27.22
C ARG A 109 -7.73 32.36 -28.69
N LYS A 110 -8.39 31.25 -29.07
CA LYS A 110 -8.67 30.90 -30.47
C LYS A 110 -9.96 31.63 -30.93
N ARG A 111 -9.90 32.45 -31.99
CA ARG A 111 -11.07 33.20 -32.51
C ARG A 111 -11.88 32.36 -33.48
N TYR A 112 -11.22 31.77 -34.47
CA TYR A 112 -11.85 30.86 -35.42
C TYR A 112 -10.83 29.84 -35.93
N THR A 113 -11.36 28.71 -36.38
CA THR A 113 -10.63 27.66 -37.09
C THR A 113 -11.50 27.24 -38.26
N ASN A 114 -11.10 27.59 -39.48
CA ASN A 114 -11.80 27.19 -40.69
C ASN A 114 -11.28 25.84 -41.14
N LYS A 115 -12.19 24.89 -41.32
CA LYS A 115 -11.88 23.53 -41.78
C LYS A 115 -12.45 23.32 -43.18
N ARG A 116 -11.74 22.59 -44.02
CA ARG A 116 -12.25 22.09 -45.30
C ARG A 116 -13.40 21.12 -45.03
N PRO A 117 -14.54 21.25 -45.73
CA PRO A 117 -15.67 20.34 -45.56
C PRO A 117 -15.39 18.89 -45.99
N SER A 118 -14.42 18.66 -46.87
CA SER A 118 -14.14 17.35 -47.48
C SER A 118 -13.34 16.40 -46.59
N ASP A 119 -12.32 16.92 -45.90
CA ASP A 119 -11.31 16.15 -45.16
C ASP A 119 -11.17 16.61 -43.70
N GLY A 120 -11.92 17.65 -43.28
CA GLY A 120 -11.83 18.24 -41.95
C GLY A 120 -10.54 19.02 -41.69
N MET A 121 -9.67 19.18 -42.69
CA MET A 121 -8.33 19.78 -42.53
C MET A 121 -8.43 21.29 -42.33
N VAL A 122 -7.65 21.83 -41.39
CA VAL A 122 -7.69 23.27 -41.09
C VAL A 122 -7.08 24.06 -42.25
N THR A 123 -7.81 25.00 -42.84
CA THR A 123 -7.30 25.88 -43.89
C THR A 123 -6.72 27.17 -43.36
N SER A 124 -7.27 27.65 -42.25
CA SER A 124 -6.83 28.87 -41.59
C SER A 124 -7.33 28.93 -40.17
N CYS A 125 -6.54 29.46 -39.24
CA CYS A 125 -6.98 29.74 -37.88
C CYS A 125 -6.40 31.07 -37.38
N ARG A 126 -7.13 31.72 -36.47
CA ARG A 126 -6.71 33.00 -35.89
C ARG A 126 -6.67 32.92 -34.39
N PHE A 127 -5.51 33.23 -33.82
CA PHE A 127 -5.27 33.34 -32.39
C PHE A 127 -5.22 34.80 -32.01
N VAL A 128 -5.77 35.15 -30.85
CA VAL A 128 -6.04 36.55 -30.46
C VAL A 128 -5.76 36.75 -28.98
N CYS A 129 -5.63 38.01 -28.57
CA CYS A 129 -5.69 38.36 -27.14
C CYS A 129 -7.09 38.09 -26.57
N ALA A 130 -7.20 37.68 -25.31
CA ALA A 130 -8.47 37.44 -24.64
C ALA A 130 -9.34 38.72 -24.55
N ASN A 131 -8.70 39.89 -24.52
CA ASN A 131 -9.35 41.21 -24.49
C ASN A 131 -9.83 41.66 -25.88
N GLU A 132 -9.71 40.82 -26.91
CA GLU A 132 -10.14 41.11 -28.28
C GLU A 132 -11.67 41.22 -28.40
N GLY A 133 -12.09 42.24 -29.16
CA GLY A 133 -13.49 42.56 -29.45
C GLY A 133 -14.21 43.19 -28.26
N HIS A 134 -15.52 43.34 -28.38
CA HIS A 134 -16.39 43.83 -27.31
C HIS A 134 -17.33 42.72 -26.86
N ARG A 135 -17.81 42.79 -25.61
CA ARG A 135 -18.78 41.82 -25.09
C ARG A 135 -20.15 42.18 -25.63
N VAL A 136 -20.89 41.19 -26.14
CA VAL A 136 -22.31 41.37 -26.48
C VAL A 136 -23.09 41.58 -25.18
N ARG A 137 -24.13 42.43 -25.19
CA ARG A 137 -24.99 42.67 -24.00
C ARG A 137 -25.35 41.34 -23.32
N ASP A 138 -25.08 41.24 -22.02
CA ASP A 138 -25.36 40.03 -21.24
C ASP A 138 -26.88 39.82 -21.21
N LYS A 139 -27.36 38.67 -21.71
CA LYS A 139 -28.79 38.33 -21.78
C LYS A 139 -29.33 37.71 -20.48
N ARG A 140 -28.55 37.74 -19.39
CA ARG A 140 -28.89 37.10 -18.10
C ARG A 140 -29.64 38.04 -17.17
N ASP A 141 -30.43 37.43 -16.29
CA ASP A 141 -31.35 38.08 -15.37
C ASP A 141 -30.65 39.01 -14.35
N HIS A 142 -31.34 40.09 -13.97
CA HIS A 142 -30.84 41.21 -13.15
C HIS A 142 -30.56 40.81 -11.69
N LEU A 143 -30.95 39.59 -11.28
CA LEU A 143 -30.73 39.00 -9.95
C LEU A 143 -29.37 38.28 -9.79
N THR A 144 -28.48 38.38 -10.77
CA THR A 144 -27.16 37.70 -10.72
C THR A 144 -26.23 38.33 -9.67
N LYS A 145 -26.13 37.72 -8.48
CA LYS A 145 -25.35 38.21 -7.31
C LYS A 145 -23.82 38.37 -7.53
N ARG A 146 -23.25 37.88 -8.64
CA ARG A 146 -21.82 38.01 -8.98
C ARG A 146 -21.64 38.26 -10.49
N PRO A 147 -21.68 39.53 -10.95
CA PRO A 147 -21.44 39.84 -12.36
C PRO A 147 -19.99 39.50 -12.74
N ARG A 148 -19.80 38.87 -13.91
CA ARG A 148 -18.46 38.62 -14.46
C ARG A 148 -17.87 39.94 -14.95
N ALA A 149 -16.71 40.32 -14.43
CA ALA A 149 -15.97 41.52 -14.83
C ALA A 149 -15.81 41.61 -16.35
N GLU A 150 -15.91 42.84 -16.87
CA GLU A 150 -15.69 43.11 -18.29
C GLU A 150 -14.20 43.18 -18.57
N THR A 151 -13.72 42.26 -19.41
CA THR A 151 -12.30 42.12 -19.75
C THR A 151 -12.01 42.48 -21.22
N ARG A 152 -13.04 42.75 -22.02
CA ARG A 152 -12.92 43.01 -23.47
C ARG A 152 -12.74 44.50 -23.77
N THR A 153 -11.56 44.87 -24.25
CA THR A 153 -11.19 46.27 -24.55
C THR A 153 -11.19 46.59 -26.04
N GLY A 154 -11.59 45.66 -26.91
CA GLY A 154 -11.44 45.82 -28.36
C GLY A 154 -10.01 45.62 -28.84
N CYS A 155 -9.17 44.90 -28.08
CA CYS A 155 -7.77 44.65 -28.41
C CYS A 155 -7.64 44.00 -29.80
N GLN A 156 -6.69 44.46 -30.61
CA GLN A 156 -6.50 43.98 -31.99
C GLN A 156 -5.35 42.98 -32.11
N VAL A 157 -4.69 42.60 -31.02
CA VAL A 157 -3.57 41.65 -31.05
C VAL A 157 -4.03 40.29 -31.54
N HIS A 158 -3.40 39.81 -32.60
CA HIS A 158 -3.70 38.52 -33.22
C HIS A 158 -2.57 37.97 -34.07
N MET A 159 -2.62 36.66 -34.28
CA MET A 159 -1.80 35.91 -35.24
C MET A 159 -2.74 35.05 -36.09
N THR A 160 -2.74 35.26 -37.40
CA THR A 160 -3.51 34.47 -38.37
C THR A 160 -2.58 33.51 -39.11
N LEU A 161 -2.97 32.24 -39.15
CA LEU A 161 -2.29 31.17 -39.86
C LEU A 161 -3.09 30.77 -41.09
N LYS A 162 -2.41 30.54 -42.20
CA LYS A 162 -2.97 29.97 -43.43
C LYS A 162 -2.16 28.74 -43.83
N LEU A 163 -2.87 27.71 -44.30
CA LEU A 163 -2.23 26.52 -44.84
C LEU A 163 -1.53 26.85 -46.16
N ASP A 164 -0.24 26.51 -46.23
CA ASP A 164 0.51 26.40 -47.47
C ASP A 164 0.13 25.08 -48.17
N ARG A 165 -0.52 25.19 -49.33
CA ARG A 165 -1.03 24.02 -50.07
C ARG A 165 0.07 23.22 -50.75
N GLU A 166 1.26 23.81 -50.93
CA GLU A 166 2.38 23.16 -51.61
C GLU A 166 3.21 22.31 -50.64
N LYS A 167 3.42 22.81 -49.42
CA LYS A 167 4.20 22.13 -48.38
C LYS A 167 3.36 21.32 -47.38
N GLY A 168 2.08 21.64 -47.23
CA GLY A 168 1.22 21.07 -46.19
C GLY A 168 1.37 21.71 -44.80
N ASP A 169 2.29 22.66 -44.65
CA ASP A 169 2.56 23.40 -43.41
C ASP A 169 1.67 24.65 -43.26
N TYR A 170 1.67 25.26 -42.08
CA TYR A 170 0.93 26.48 -41.75
C TYR A 170 1.86 27.67 -41.63
N LYS A 171 1.55 28.76 -42.34
CA LYS A 171 2.35 29.99 -42.34
C LYS A 171 1.60 31.14 -41.70
N VAL A 172 2.29 31.98 -40.92
CA VAL A 172 1.74 33.21 -40.35
C VAL A 172 1.49 34.21 -41.48
N SER A 173 0.22 34.51 -41.77
CA SER A 173 -0.17 35.44 -42.85
C SER A 173 -0.39 36.87 -42.36
N GLU A 174 -0.86 37.04 -41.11
CA GLU A 174 -1.16 38.34 -40.52
C GLU A 174 -0.76 38.32 -39.04
N LEU A 175 -0.16 39.42 -38.57
CA LEU A 175 0.31 39.55 -37.19
C LEU A 175 0.14 40.99 -36.69
N VAL A 176 -0.48 41.15 -35.54
CA VAL A 176 -0.57 42.42 -34.79
C VAL A 176 -0.22 42.16 -33.34
N LEU A 177 0.72 42.93 -32.79
CA LEU A 177 1.27 42.74 -31.44
C LEU A 177 1.01 43.90 -30.48
N GLU A 178 0.45 45.01 -30.98
CA GLU A 178 0.18 46.20 -30.17
C GLU A 178 -1.11 46.05 -29.34
N HIS A 179 -0.95 46.14 -28.02
CA HIS A 179 -2.06 46.07 -27.06
C HIS A 179 -2.64 47.45 -26.77
N ASN A 180 -3.96 47.50 -26.58
CA ASN A 180 -4.66 48.71 -26.13
C ASN A 180 -5.00 48.69 -24.63
N HIS A 181 -4.40 47.78 -23.88
CA HIS A 181 -4.62 47.58 -22.45
C HIS A 181 -3.30 47.25 -21.76
N ILE A 182 -3.26 47.48 -20.45
CA ILE A 182 -2.09 47.12 -19.63
C ILE A 182 -1.91 45.61 -19.68
N ILE A 183 -0.67 45.19 -19.94
CA ILE A 183 -0.27 43.79 -19.98
C ILE A 183 0.20 43.38 -18.58
N HIS A 184 -0.03 42.14 -18.16
CA HIS A 184 0.34 41.69 -16.82
C HIS A 184 1.86 41.57 -16.66
N LEU A 185 2.32 41.72 -15.41
CA LEU A 185 3.72 41.53 -15.04
C LEU A 185 4.16 40.09 -15.37
N PRO A 186 5.39 39.87 -15.88
CA PRO A 186 5.92 38.53 -16.17
C PRO A 186 5.83 37.55 -14.99
N GLY A 187 5.95 38.04 -13.75
CA GLY A 187 5.80 37.23 -12.53
C GLY A 187 4.36 36.74 -12.22
N ALA A 188 3.34 37.22 -12.94
CA ALA A 188 1.94 36.85 -12.75
C ALA A 188 1.47 35.69 -13.67
N LEU A 189 2.40 35.05 -14.38
CA LEU A 189 2.13 33.98 -15.35
C LEU A 189 1.23 32.86 -14.78
N HIS A 190 1.50 32.42 -13.55
CA HIS A 190 0.73 31.41 -12.82
C HIS A 190 -0.75 31.77 -12.54
N LEU A 191 -1.12 33.06 -12.66
CA LEU A 191 -2.48 33.55 -12.43
C LEU A 191 -3.29 33.73 -13.73
N MET A 192 -2.66 33.56 -14.90
CA MET A 192 -3.30 33.77 -16.21
C MET A 192 -4.09 32.54 -16.65
N VAL A 193 -5.35 32.69 -17.03
CA VAL A 193 -6.24 31.56 -17.37
C VAL A 193 -5.74 30.76 -18.57
N SER A 194 -5.17 31.41 -19.57
CA SER A 194 -4.61 30.72 -20.75
C SER A 194 -3.37 29.87 -20.42
N GLN A 195 -2.67 30.17 -19.32
CA GLN A 195 -1.49 29.44 -18.85
C GLN A 195 -1.85 28.35 -17.82
N LYS A 196 -3.10 28.31 -17.34
CA LYS A 196 -3.63 27.35 -16.35
C LYS A 196 -4.03 26.00 -16.95
N LYS A 197 -3.20 25.40 -17.79
CA LYS A 197 -3.33 23.94 -17.98
C LYS A 197 -2.66 23.28 -16.79
N THR A 198 -3.36 22.37 -16.12
CA THR A 198 -2.68 21.38 -15.29
C THR A 198 -1.97 20.46 -16.28
N PRO A 199 -0.63 20.53 -16.42
CA PRO A 199 0.06 19.56 -17.25
C PRO A 199 -0.21 18.16 -16.72
N ASP A 200 -0.27 17.16 -17.60
CA ASP A 200 -0.59 15.77 -17.22
C ASP A 200 0.34 15.25 -16.10
N LEU A 201 1.59 15.74 -16.07
CA LEU A 201 2.55 15.49 -15.00
C LEU A 201 2.07 15.98 -13.62
N GLN A 202 1.53 17.20 -13.55
CA GLN A 202 1.07 17.79 -12.29
C GLN A 202 -0.26 17.18 -11.84
N ALA A 203 -1.10 16.75 -12.79
CA ALA A 203 -2.28 15.92 -12.51
C ALA A 203 -1.87 14.57 -11.89
N PHE A 204 -0.88 13.90 -12.49
CA PHE A 204 -0.31 12.66 -11.97
C PHE A 204 0.27 12.82 -10.55
N GLU A 205 1.02 13.89 -10.30
CA GLU A 205 1.56 14.19 -8.96
C GLU A 205 0.46 14.47 -7.93
N THR A 206 -0.58 15.21 -8.32
CA THR A 206 -1.75 15.50 -7.46
C THR A 206 -2.49 14.20 -7.11
N GLU A 207 -2.62 13.28 -8.06
CA GLU A 207 -3.27 11.99 -7.86
C GLU A 207 -2.42 11.03 -7.02
N THR A 208 -1.11 11.04 -7.22
CA THR A 208 -0.16 10.25 -6.43
C THR A 208 -0.15 10.71 -4.97
N THR A 209 -0.20 12.02 -4.74
CA THR A 209 -0.26 12.58 -3.37
C THR A 209 -1.59 12.31 -2.68
N ASP A 210 -2.74 12.38 -3.40
CA ASP A 210 -4.06 11.98 -2.87
C ASP A 210 -4.11 10.48 -2.54
N ALA A 211 -3.52 9.62 -3.36
CA ALA A 211 -3.46 8.18 -3.12
C ALA A 211 -2.70 7.81 -1.83
N VAL A 212 -1.75 8.64 -1.41
CA VAL A 212 -0.98 8.48 -0.16
C VAL A 212 -1.64 9.23 1.02
N GLY A 213 -2.81 9.83 0.82
CA GLY A 213 -3.55 10.55 1.86
C GLY A 213 -3.02 11.95 2.18
N ILE A 214 -2.14 12.51 1.34
CA ILE A 214 -1.63 13.87 1.54
C ILE A 214 -2.72 14.87 1.14
N GLY A 215 -3.17 15.67 2.10
CA GLY A 215 -4.15 16.72 1.85
C GLY A 215 -3.68 17.72 0.78
N ALA A 216 -4.60 18.17 -0.08
CA ALA A 216 -4.28 19.01 -1.23
C ALA A 216 -3.52 20.32 -0.90
N LYS A 217 -3.60 20.82 0.34
CA LYS A 217 -2.76 21.94 0.82
C LYS A 217 -1.29 21.55 0.99
N ALA A 218 -1.03 20.41 1.63
CA ALA A 218 0.32 19.90 1.85
C ALA A 218 0.96 19.46 0.53
N ALA A 219 0.18 18.86 -0.38
CA ALA A 219 0.62 18.53 -1.73
C ALA A 219 1.00 19.78 -2.54
N HIS A 220 0.19 20.84 -2.48
CA HIS A 220 0.52 22.12 -3.13
C HIS A 220 1.76 22.79 -2.53
N GLU A 221 1.96 22.70 -1.21
CA GLU A 221 3.16 23.19 -0.55
C GLU A 221 4.41 22.41 -0.99
N LEU A 222 4.31 21.08 -1.07
CA LEU A 222 5.39 20.22 -1.57
C LEU A 222 5.77 20.60 -3.00
N ALA A 223 4.79 20.74 -3.89
CA ALA A 223 5.00 21.19 -5.26
C ALA A 223 5.65 22.59 -5.29
N SER A 224 5.21 23.50 -4.44
CA SER A 224 5.76 24.86 -4.34
C SER A 224 7.23 24.88 -3.92
N ARG A 225 7.62 23.96 -3.02
CA ARG A 225 9.01 23.81 -2.58
C ARG A 225 9.89 23.21 -3.67
N GLN A 226 9.38 22.25 -4.46
CA GLN A 226 10.11 21.64 -5.57
C GLN A 226 10.49 22.66 -6.65
N VAL A 227 9.58 23.59 -6.96
CA VAL A 227 9.85 24.66 -7.94
C VAL A 227 10.50 25.92 -7.32
N GLY A 228 10.90 25.85 -6.05
CA GLY A 228 11.57 26.92 -5.30
C GLY A 228 10.67 28.08 -4.84
N ARG A 229 9.60 28.41 -5.57
CA ARG A 229 8.59 29.41 -5.17
C ARG A 229 7.18 29.06 -5.69
N PRO A 230 6.10 29.38 -4.95
CA PRO A 230 4.72 29.18 -5.42
C PRO A 230 4.41 29.88 -6.76
N LEU A 231 5.07 31.01 -7.04
CA LEU A 231 4.94 31.77 -8.29
C LEU A 231 5.40 31.00 -9.53
N ASN A 232 6.23 29.96 -9.36
CA ASN A 232 6.77 29.13 -10.43
C ASN A 232 5.86 27.93 -10.75
N LEU A 233 4.79 27.72 -9.99
CA LEU A 233 3.78 26.70 -10.32
C LEU A 233 2.79 27.28 -11.33
N SER A 234 2.50 26.55 -12.41
CA SER A 234 1.41 26.89 -13.34
C SER A 234 0.00 26.77 -12.74
N CYS A 235 -0.12 26.24 -11.52
CA CYS A 235 -1.39 25.92 -10.86
C CYS A 235 -1.51 26.63 -9.50
N THR A 236 -2.66 27.27 -9.27
CA THR A 236 -2.97 27.91 -7.97
C THR A 236 -3.45 26.89 -6.94
N LEU A 237 -3.29 27.18 -5.64
CA LEU A 237 -3.83 26.35 -4.56
C LEU A 237 -5.32 26.04 -4.75
N ARG A 238 -6.11 27.03 -5.18
CA ARG A 238 -7.56 26.85 -5.42
C ARG A 238 -7.82 25.84 -6.53
N ASN A 239 -7.03 25.83 -7.59
CA ASN A 239 -7.15 24.86 -8.67
C ASN A 239 -6.72 23.46 -8.20
N HIS A 240 -5.64 23.36 -7.44
CA HIS A 240 -5.17 22.10 -6.87
C HIS A 240 -6.24 21.47 -5.95
N MET A 241 -6.89 22.29 -5.12
CA MET A 241 -8.02 21.87 -4.27
C MET A 241 -9.26 21.47 -5.08
N ASN A 242 -9.49 22.10 -6.24
CA ASN A 242 -10.67 21.84 -7.08
C ASN A 242 -10.44 20.75 -8.14
N TYR A 243 -9.19 20.37 -8.44
CA TYR A 243 -8.84 19.40 -9.47
C TYR A 243 -9.48 18.04 -9.20
N LEU A 244 -9.22 17.46 -8.02
CA LEU A 244 -9.75 16.14 -7.66
C LEU A 244 -11.28 16.13 -7.58
N PRO A 245 -11.97 17.09 -6.93
CA PRO A 245 -13.44 17.17 -6.99
C PRO A 245 -13.99 17.29 -8.42
N THR A 246 -13.36 18.11 -9.27
CA THR A 246 -13.83 18.30 -10.66
C THR A 246 -13.61 17.05 -11.51
N LYS A 247 -12.47 16.37 -11.34
CA LYS A 247 -12.18 15.08 -11.99
C LYS A 247 -13.20 14.03 -11.56
N ARG A 248 -13.45 13.89 -10.25
CA ARG A 248 -14.48 13.00 -9.72
C ARG A 248 -15.85 13.33 -10.27
N GLN A 249 -16.22 14.60 -10.37
CA GLN A 249 -17.51 14.99 -10.93
C GLN A 249 -17.64 14.62 -12.41
N ARG A 250 -16.54 14.59 -13.17
CA ARG A 250 -16.50 14.06 -14.54
C ARG A 250 -16.50 12.54 -14.60
N GLU A 251 -15.93 11.85 -13.62
CA GLU A 251 -15.99 10.38 -13.52
C GLU A 251 -17.39 9.91 -13.11
N MET A 252 -18.04 10.66 -12.20
CA MET A 252 -19.44 10.46 -11.77
C MET A 252 -20.47 10.67 -12.88
N THR A 253 -20.09 11.12 -14.10
CA THR A 253 -21.00 11.19 -15.25
C THR A 253 -21.57 9.80 -15.61
N TYR A 254 -20.89 8.72 -15.22
CA TYR A 254 -21.33 7.32 -15.40
C TYR A 254 -22.07 6.73 -14.18
N GLY A 255 -22.33 7.53 -13.14
CA GLY A 255 -22.82 7.03 -11.85
C GLY A 255 -21.77 6.26 -11.05
N GLN A 256 -22.08 5.88 -9.80
CA GLN A 256 -21.18 5.11 -8.93
C GLN A 256 -20.92 3.70 -9.48
N ALA A 257 -21.97 3.02 -9.96
CA ALA A 257 -21.86 1.70 -10.56
C ALA A 257 -20.95 1.68 -11.81
N GLY A 258 -21.12 2.66 -12.72
CA GLY A 258 -20.28 2.75 -13.92
C GLY A 258 -18.81 3.06 -13.61
N SER A 259 -18.55 3.90 -12.60
CA SER A 259 -17.18 4.17 -12.15
C SER A 259 -16.51 2.93 -11.55
N MET A 260 -17.25 2.12 -10.80
CA MET A 260 -16.77 0.88 -10.21
C MET A 260 -16.50 -0.20 -11.27
N LEU A 261 -17.41 -0.39 -12.22
CA LEU A 261 -17.20 -1.34 -13.32
C LEU A 261 -15.97 -0.97 -14.14
N LYS A 262 -15.79 0.32 -14.43
CA LYS A 262 -14.58 0.80 -15.11
C LYS A 262 -13.32 0.51 -14.30
N TYR A 263 -13.35 0.71 -12.98
CA TYR A 263 -12.23 0.37 -12.11
C TYR A 263 -11.87 -1.13 -12.17
N PHE A 264 -12.84 -2.04 -12.14
CA PHE A 264 -12.56 -3.47 -12.27
C PHE A 264 -12.07 -3.85 -13.68
N GLN A 265 -12.60 -3.21 -14.73
CA GLN A 265 -12.09 -3.39 -16.10
C GLN A 265 -10.63 -2.94 -16.24
N ASP A 266 -10.29 -1.78 -15.70
CA ASP A 266 -8.90 -1.28 -15.66
C ASP A 266 -8.00 -2.26 -14.89
N LYS A 267 -8.51 -2.86 -13.78
CA LYS A 267 -7.76 -3.86 -13.00
C LYS A 267 -7.55 -5.17 -13.73
N ILE A 268 -8.51 -5.65 -14.51
CA ILE A 268 -8.35 -6.83 -15.36
C ILE A 268 -7.35 -6.56 -16.48
N ALA A 269 -7.38 -5.36 -17.07
CA ALA A 269 -6.39 -4.96 -18.07
C ALA A 269 -4.97 -4.92 -17.50
N ASP A 270 -4.80 -4.46 -16.26
CA ASP A 270 -3.53 -4.46 -15.55
C ASP A 270 -3.09 -5.88 -15.11
N ASN A 271 -4.05 -6.72 -14.70
CA ASN A 271 -3.83 -8.05 -14.16
C ASN A 271 -4.92 -9.03 -14.65
N PRO A 272 -4.64 -9.86 -15.68
CA PRO A 272 -5.63 -10.77 -16.24
C PRO A 272 -6.25 -11.76 -15.25
N SER A 273 -5.51 -12.15 -14.21
CA SER A 273 -6.01 -13.07 -13.17
C SER A 273 -6.75 -12.37 -12.04
N PHE A 274 -7.08 -11.07 -12.17
CA PHE A 274 -7.99 -10.38 -11.25
C PHE A 274 -9.42 -10.90 -11.41
N GLN A 275 -10.01 -11.39 -10.33
CA GLN A 275 -11.37 -11.92 -10.32
C GLN A 275 -12.29 -11.03 -9.49
N TYR A 276 -13.49 -10.78 -10.00
CA TYR A 276 -14.55 -10.11 -9.26
C TYR A 276 -15.90 -10.75 -9.60
N ALA A 277 -16.86 -10.60 -8.68
CA ALA A 277 -18.23 -11.05 -8.88
C ALA A 277 -19.20 -10.03 -8.27
N LEU A 278 -20.36 -9.91 -8.91
CA LEU A 278 -21.43 -9.01 -8.51
C LEU A 278 -22.70 -9.82 -8.29
N GLN A 279 -23.40 -9.56 -7.18
CA GLN A 279 -24.77 -10.02 -6.96
C GLN A 279 -25.71 -8.83 -7.12
N MET A 280 -26.76 -9.01 -7.93
CA MET A 280 -27.83 -8.03 -8.07
C MET A 280 -29.02 -8.43 -7.19
N ASP A 281 -29.73 -7.44 -6.65
CA ASP A 281 -31.00 -7.64 -5.97
C ASP A 281 -32.18 -7.70 -6.97
N CYS A 282 -33.40 -7.78 -6.43
CA CYS A 282 -34.63 -7.83 -7.23
C CYS A 282 -34.94 -6.52 -7.97
N GLU A 283 -34.29 -5.41 -7.62
CA GLU A 283 -34.42 -4.10 -8.27
C GLU A 283 -33.25 -3.83 -9.26
N GLU A 284 -32.50 -4.89 -9.60
CA GLU A 284 -31.32 -4.85 -10.47
C GLU A 284 -30.22 -3.91 -9.95
N GLN A 285 -30.20 -3.65 -8.63
CA GLN A 285 -29.14 -2.89 -7.97
C GLN A 285 -28.04 -3.82 -7.47
N ILE A 286 -26.81 -3.31 -7.40
CA ILE A 286 -25.66 -4.08 -6.90
C ILE A 286 -25.79 -4.22 -5.38
N ALA A 287 -26.08 -5.45 -4.94
CA ALA A 287 -26.17 -5.83 -3.54
C ALA A 287 -24.78 -6.15 -2.98
N ASN A 288 -24.14 -7.19 -3.52
CA ASN A 288 -22.88 -7.72 -3.01
C ASN A 288 -21.79 -7.70 -4.08
N ILE A 289 -20.56 -7.42 -3.66
CA ILE A 289 -19.38 -7.30 -4.51
C ILE A 289 -18.27 -8.12 -3.87
N PHE A 290 -17.68 -9.04 -4.62
CA PHE A 290 -16.49 -9.80 -4.22
C PHE A 290 -15.34 -9.49 -5.18
N TRP A 291 -14.11 -9.40 -4.68
CA TRP A 291 -12.92 -9.30 -5.52
C TRP A 291 -11.70 -9.98 -4.88
N ALA A 292 -10.83 -10.50 -5.74
CA ALA A 292 -9.53 -11.05 -5.40
C ALA A 292 -8.54 -10.76 -6.54
N ASP A 293 -7.36 -10.21 -6.21
CA ASP A 293 -6.30 -10.07 -7.19
C ASP A 293 -5.51 -11.39 -7.37
N ALA A 294 -4.68 -11.46 -8.41
CA ALA A 294 -3.90 -12.65 -8.71
C ALA A 294 -3.05 -13.15 -7.54
N LYS A 295 -2.51 -12.24 -6.73
CA LYS A 295 -1.66 -12.60 -5.59
C LYS A 295 -2.49 -13.14 -4.44
N MET A 296 -3.69 -12.60 -4.20
CA MET A 296 -4.64 -13.17 -3.23
C MET A 296 -5.03 -14.61 -3.60
N ILE A 297 -5.28 -14.87 -4.89
CA ILE A 297 -5.59 -16.21 -5.40
C ILE A 297 -4.40 -17.17 -5.20
N MET A 298 -3.18 -16.75 -5.58
CA MET A 298 -1.97 -17.55 -5.35
C MET A 298 -1.70 -17.79 -3.87
N ASP A 299 -1.83 -16.76 -3.04
CA ASP A 299 -1.58 -16.86 -1.61
C ASP A 299 -2.56 -17.84 -0.95
N TYR A 300 -3.81 -17.89 -1.41
CA TYR A 300 -4.76 -18.91 -0.97
C TYR A 300 -4.34 -20.33 -1.38
N ALA A 301 -3.84 -20.52 -2.60
CA ALA A 301 -3.36 -21.84 -3.03
C ALA A 301 -2.20 -22.36 -2.16
N TYR A 302 -1.33 -21.48 -1.66
CA TYR A 302 -0.21 -21.85 -0.79
C TYR A 302 -0.58 -21.94 0.70
N PHE A 303 -1.45 -21.06 1.17
CA PHE A 303 -1.67 -20.80 2.61
C PHE A 303 -3.14 -20.80 3.05
N GLY A 304 -4.07 -21.17 2.17
CA GLY A 304 -5.52 -21.20 2.40
C GLY A 304 -6.03 -22.40 3.20
N ASP A 305 -5.15 -23.15 3.85
CA ASP A 305 -5.52 -24.29 4.68
C ASP A 305 -6.24 -23.90 5.97
N VAL A 306 -5.91 -22.74 6.55
CA VAL A 306 -6.71 -22.14 7.64
C VAL A 306 -7.02 -20.69 7.33
N VAL A 307 -8.30 -20.36 7.37
CA VAL A 307 -8.85 -19.05 7.01
C VAL A 307 -9.61 -18.46 8.19
N SER A 308 -9.50 -17.16 8.39
CA SER A 308 -10.37 -16.38 9.27
C SER A 308 -11.18 -15.42 8.42
N PHE A 309 -12.47 -15.35 8.68
CA PHE A 309 -13.40 -14.42 8.03
C PHE A 309 -14.05 -13.53 9.08
N ASP A 310 -14.14 -12.24 8.78
CA ASP A 310 -14.69 -11.23 9.68
C ASP A 310 -15.42 -10.15 8.89
N THR A 311 -16.50 -9.62 9.46
CA THR A 311 -17.23 -8.46 8.90
C THR A 311 -16.95 -7.22 9.74
N ILE A 312 -16.47 -6.18 9.08
CA ILE A 312 -16.22 -4.87 9.70
C ILE A 312 -17.36 -3.95 9.29
N PHE A 313 -18.11 -3.46 10.28
CA PHE A 313 -19.20 -2.51 10.04
C PHE A 313 -18.68 -1.06 9.99
N GLY A 314 -19.18 -0.25 9.05
CA GLY A 314 -19.11 1.22 9.11
C GLY A 314 -18.09 1.92 8.18
N ILE A 315 -17.75 1.36 7.03
CA ILE A 315 -16.66 1.91 6.18
C ILE A 315 -17.15 2.92 5.12
N SER A 316 -18.44 2.98 4.82
CA SER A 316 -19.02 3.89 3.82
C SER A 316 -20.18 4.71 4.40
N LYS A 317 -20.57 5.79 3.71
CA LYS A 317 -21.79 6.57 4.04
C LYS A 317 -23.05 5.73 4.13
N GLU A 318 -23.06 4.57 3.46
CA GLU A 318 -24.18 3.63 3.43
C GLU A 318 -24.11 2.56 4.52
N SER A 319 -23.05 2.56 5.34
CA SER A 319 -22.82 1.56 6.41
C SER A 319 -22.87 0.11 5.92
N ARG A 320 -22.32 -0.16 4.72
CA ARG A 320 -22.26 -1.51 4.16
C ARG A 320 -21.29 -2.42 4.94
N PRO A 321 -21.68 -3.67 5.26
CA PRO A 321 -20.76 -4.66 5.82
C PRO A 321 -19.58 -4.96 4.88
N PHE A 322 -18.37 -4.94 5.43
CA PHE A 322 -17.16 -5.27 4.69
C PHE A 322 -16.55 -6.57 5.22
N GLY A 323 -16.56 -7.63 4.40
CA GLY A 323 -16.00 -8.93 4.74
C GLY A 323 -14.58 -9.11 4.18
N VAL A 324 -13.67 -9.70 4.97
CA VAL A 324 -12.32 -10.04 4.50
C VAL A 324 -11.94 -11.46 4.87
N PHE A 325 -11.36 -12.19 3.92
CA PHE A 325 -10.75 -13.50 4.14
C PHE A 325 -9.26 -13.35 4.39
N VAL A 326 -8.78 -13.82 5.55
CA VAL A 326 -7.38 -13.71 5.95
C VAL A 326 -6.79 -15.02 6.45
N GLY A 327 -5.47 -15.15 6.38
CA GLY A 327 -4.73 -16.28 6.94
C GLY A 327 -3.28 -15.94 7.25
N PHE A 328 -2.45 -16.97 7.41
CA PHE A 328 -1.02 -16.83 7.73
C PHE A 328 -0.13 -17.36 6.61
N ASN A 329 0.84 -16.54 6.19
CA ASN A 329 1.96 -17.05 5.39
C ASN A 329 2.95 -17.88 6.21
N HIS A 330 4.00 -18.35 5.54
CA HIS A 330 5.15 -19.04 6.12
C HIS A 330 5.96 -18.24 7.16
N PHE A 331 5.74 -16.92 7.30
CA PHE A 331 6.30 -16.07 8.37
C PHE A 331 5.29 -15.76 9.49
N ARG A 332 4.14 -16.45 9.53
CA ARG A 332 3.02 -16.16 10.47
C ARG A 332 2.54 -14.71 10.40
N GLU A 333 2.66 -14.08 9.24
CA GLU A 333 2.11 -12.74 8.97
C GLU A 333 0.76 -12.84 8.28
N THR A 334 -0.08 -11.82 8.49
CA THR A 334 -1.42 -11.73 7.90
C THR A 334 -1.34 -11.62 6.38
N VAL A 335 -2.04 -12.51 5.69
CA VAL A 335 -2.28 -12.45 4.26
C VAL A 335 -3.78 -12.35 3.99
N VAL A 336 -4.15 -11.61 2.95
CA VAL A 336 -5.54 -11.45 2.50
C VAL A 336 -5.77 -12.35 1.28
N PHE A 337 -6.82 -13.16 1.32
CA PHE A 337 -7.18 -14.10 0.24
C PHE A 337 -8.33 -13.60 -0.63
N GLY A 338 -9.09 -12.63 -0.14
CA GLY A 338 -10.19 -12.01 -0.88
C GLY A 338 -10.95 -11.06 0.02
N ALA A 339 -11.77 -10.20 -0.58
CA ALA A 339 -12.59 -9.25 0.17
C ALA A 339 -13.94 -9.04 -0.51
N ALA A 340 -14.90 -8.59 0.29
CA ALA A 340 -16.26 -8.35 -0.18
C ALA A 340 -16.92 -7.16 0.49
N LEU A 341 -17.72 -6.42 -0.28
CA LEU A 341 -18.66 -5.43 0.20
C LEU A 341 -20.06 -6.01 0.05
N MET A 342 -20.79 -6.10 1.15
CA MET A 342 -22.13 -6.65 1.16
C MET A 342 -23.16 -5.57 1.42
N TYR A 343 -24.40 -5.80 1.00
CA TYR A 343 -25.53 -4.94 1.34
C TYR A 343 -26.03 -5.22 2.75
N ASP A 344 -26.14 -6.50 3.12
CA ASP A 344 -26.66 -6.96 4.40
C ASP A 344 -25.90 -8.18 4.93
N GLU A 345 -26.14 -8.50 6.21
CA GLU A 345 -25.60 -9.67 6.90
C GLU A 345 -26.65 -10.80 6.93
N THR A 346 -27.25 -11.13 5.78
CA THR A 346 -28.23 -12.21 5.65
C THR A 346 -27.60 -13.52 5.21
N PHE A 347 -28.33 -14.62 5.43
CA PHE A 347 -27.87 -15.96 5.09
C PHE A 347 -27.58 -16.10 3.58
N GLU A 348 -28.46 -15.57 2.74
CA GLU A 348 -28.29 -15.62 1.28
C GLU A 348 -27.07 -14.81 0.80
N SER A 349 -26.81 -13.64 1.41
CA SER A 349 -25.62 -12.84 1.12
C SER A 349 -24.33 -13.56 1.49
N PHE A 350 -24.26 -14.17 2.69
CA PHE A 350 -23.08 -14.94 3.10
C PHE A 350 -22.91 -16.23 2.31
N LYS A 351 -24.00 -16.92 1.97
CA LYS A 351 -23.97 -18.11 1.11
C LYS A 351 -23.39 -17.76 -0.26
N TRP A 352 -23.91 -16.72 -0.91
CA TRP A 352 -23.37 -16.23 -2.17
C TRP A 352 -21.89 -15.87 -2.06
N LEU A 353 -21.50 -15.18 -0.99
CA LEU A 353 -20.11 -14.78 -0.77
C LEU A 353 -19.19 -16.00 -0.66
N PHE A 354 -19.53 -16.99 0.17
CA PHE A 354 -18.70 -18.19 0.35
C PHE A 354 -18.66 -19.07 -0.89
N GLU A 355 -19.76 -19.21 -1.63
CA GLU A 355 -19.76 -19.92 -2.92
C GLU A 355 -18.88 -19.21 -3.95
N THR A 356 -18.92 -17.87 -3.97
CA THR A 356 -18.12 -17.04 -4.86
C THR A 356 -16.64 -17.13 -4.51
N PHE A 357 -16.30 -17.06 -3.23
CA PHE A 357 -14.93 -17.27 -2.73
C PHE A 357 -14.40 -18.66 -3.15
N LEU A 358 -15.22 -19.70 -2.98
CA LEU A 358 -14.85 -21.06 -3.36
C LEU A 358 -14.62 -21.19 -4.88
N LYS A 359 -15.49 -20.59 -5.69
CA LYS A 359 -15.32 -20.53 -7.15
C LYS A 359 -14.04 -19.78 -7.55
N ALA A 360 -13.72 -18.69 -6.86
CA ALA A 360 -12.52 -17.91 -7.14
C ALA A 360 -11.21 -18.66 -6.85
N HIS A 361 -11.29 -19.66 -5.97
CA HIS A 361 -10.15 -20.49 -5.56
C HIS A 361 -10.27 -21.94 -6.06
N ASN A 362 -10.74 -22.14 -7.30
CA ASN A 362 -10.78 -23.44 -7.97
C ASN A 362 -11.53 -24.56 -7.22
N GLY A 363 -12.53 -24.20 -6.39
CA GLY A 363 -13.26 -25.19 -5.60
C GLY A 363 -12.51 -25.75 -4.40
N GLN A 364 -11.32 -25.22 -4.09
CA GLN A 364 -10.53 -25.66 -2.95
C GLN A 364 -11.09 -25.07 -1.65
N GLN A 365 -11.54 -25.93 -0.73
CA GLN A 365 -12.02 -25.50 0.59
C GLN A 365 -10.87 -25.41 1.61
N PRO A 366 -10.95 -24.52 2.60
CA PRO A 366 -10.01 -24.53 3.72
C PRO A 366 -10.22 -25.77 4.59
N LYS A 367 -9.19 -26.22 5.31
CA LYS A 367 -9.33 -27.29 6.31
C LYS A 367 -10.04 -26.80 7.55
N THR A 368 -9.78 -25.55 7.93
CA THR A 368 -10.38 -24.89 9.08
C THR A 368 -10.76 -23.45 8.72
N ILE A 369 -11.97 -23.04 9.09
CA ILE A 369 -12.44 -21.67 8.96
C ILE A 369 -12.85 -21.11 10.33
N TYR A 370 -12.36 -19.92 10.65
CA TYR A 370 -12.75 -19.16 11.83
C TYR A 370 -13.69 -18.03 11.45
N THR A 371 -14.82 -17.92 12.15
CA THR A 371 -15.72 -16.78 12.04
C THR A 371 -16.05 -16.23 13.42
N ASP A 372 -16.74 -15.10 13.47
CA ASP A 372 -17.36 -14.61 14.69
C ASP A 372 -18.50 -15.54 15.18
N GLN A 373 -19.14 -15.17 16.30
CA GLN A 373 -20.26 -15.91 16.89
C GLN A 373 -21.60 -15.60 16.19
N ASP A 374 -21.58 -15.19 14.91
CA ASP A 374 -22.80 -14.92 14.17
C ASP A 374 -23.48 -16.21 13.69
N SER A 375 -24.78 -16.35 13.99
CA SER A 375 -25.54 -17.56 13.66
C SER A 375 -25.86 -17.70 12.18
N VAL A 376 -25.93 -16.58 11.46
CA VAL A 376 -26.16 -16.50 10.02
C VAL A 376 -24.91 -16.92 9.27
N ILE A 377 -23.76 -16.35 9.65
CA ILE A 377 -22.44 -16.75 9.11
C ILE A 377 -22.20 -18.22 9.36
N GLY A 378 -22.44 -18.68 10.60
CA GLY A 378 -22.22 -20.08 10.97
C GLY A 378 -23.10 -21.08 10.21
N LYS A 379 -24.31 -20.69 9.79
CA LYS A 379 -25.18 -21.50 8.91
C LYS A 379 -24.65 -21.52 7.48
N ALA A 380 -24.26 -20.37 6.93
CA ALA A 380 -23.73 -20.28 5.58
C ALA A 380 -22.42 -21.07 5.43
N VAL A 381 -21.54 -21.02 6.43
CA VAL A 381 -20.31 -21.84 6.49
C VAL A 381 -20.64 -23.33 6.46
N ALA A 382 -21.62 -23.78 7.25
CA ALA A 382 -21.99 -25.19 7.32
C ALA A 382 -22.61 -25.73 6.01
N GLU A 383 -23.22 -24.85 5.21
CA GLU A 383 -23.81 -25.23 3.93
C GLU A 383 -22.79 -25.24 2.78
N VAL A 384 -21.87 -24.26 2.75
CA VAL A 384 -20.91 -24.11 1.65
C VAL A 384 -19.63 -24.91 1.89
N PHE A 385 -19.08 -24.90 3.10
CA PHE A 385 -17.82 -25.56 3.44
C PHE A 385 -18.05 -26.89 4.15
N VAL A 386 -18.49 -27.90 3.39
CA VAL A 386 -18.85 -29.22 3.93
C VAL A 386 -17.68 -30.03 4.46
N GLU A 387 -16.44 -29.76 4.00
CA GLU A 387 -15.23 -30.45 4.47
C GLU A 387 -14.46 -29.66 5.54
N ALA A 388 -14.71 -28.34 5.64
CA ALA A 388 -13.97 -27.49 6.55
C ALA A 388 -14.49 -27.64 7.99
N TRP A 389 -13.57 -27.67 8.95
CA TRP A 389 -13.95 -27.53 10.34
C TRP A 389 -14.23 -26.06 10.67
N HIS A 390 -15.41 -25.78 11.22
CA HIS A 390 -15.83 -24.44 11.60
C HIS A 390 -15.51 -24.14 13.07
N GLY A 391 -14.54 -23.24 13.28
CA GLY A 391 -14.17 -22.69 14.58
C GLY A 391 -14.70 -21.29 14.84
N LEU A 392 -14.84 -20.95 16.12
CA LEU A 392 -15.21 -19.60 16.52
C LEU A 392 -13.97 -18.79 16.88
N SER A 393 -14.02 -17.50 16.54
CA SER A 393 -12.99 -16.55 16.82
C SER A 393 -12.86 -16.31 18.33
N THR A 394 -11.75 -16.77 18.91
CA THR A 394 -11.40 -16.54 20.32
C THR A 394 -11.31 -15.05 20.69
N PHE A 395 -11.08 -14.17 19.72
CA PHE A 395 -11.10 -12.72 19.90
C PHE A 395 -12.48 -12.17 20.17
N HIS A 396 -13.41 -12.46 19.26
CA HIS A 396 -14.79 -12.03 19.38
C HIS A 396 -15.43 -12.63 20.62
N ILE A 397 -15.11 -13.89 20.93
CA ILE A 397 -15.51 -14.52 22.19
C ILE A 397 -14.97 -13.73 23.39
N MET A 398 -13.69 -13.34 23.41
CA MET A 398 -13.13 -12.58 24.51
C MET A 398 -13.71 -11.16 24.61
N GLN A 399 -13.95 -10.47 23.49
CA GLN A 399 -14.62 -9.18 23.48
C GLN A 399 -16.04 -9.27 24.02
N ASN A 400 -16.78 -10.31 23.64
CA ASN A 400 -18.12 -10.58 24.17
C ASN A 400 -18.06 -10.96 25.66
N ALA A 401 -17.05 -11.73 26.08
CA ALA A 401 -16.81 -12.05 27.48
C ALA A 401 -16.61 -10.78 28.30
N VAL A 402 -15.80 -9.83 27.85
CA VAL A 402 -15.62 -8.53 28.52
C VAL A 402 -16.96 -7.80 28.61
N LYS A 403 -17.73 -7.69 27.51
CA LYS A 403 -19.04 -7.00 27.53
C LYS A 403 -20.05 -7.62 28.51
N HIS A 404 -20.07 -8.95 28.62
CA HIS A 404 -21.06 -9.67 29.43
C HIS A 404 -20.62 -9.97 30.87
N LEU A 405 -19.31 -10.03 31.16
CA LEU A 405 -18.75 -10.43 32.45
C LEU A 405 -18.11 -9.28 33.24
N HIS A 406 -17.91 -8.08 32.65
CA HIS A 406 -17.25 -6.94 33.31
C HIS A 406 -18.11 -6.26 34.41
N GLU A 407 -19.41 -6.56 34.52
CA GLU A 407 -20.29 -5.91 35.51
C GLU A 407 -20.20 -6.52 36.93
N GLU A 408 -19.51 -7.65 37.12
CA GLU A 408 -19.45 -8.32 38.43
C GLU A 408 -18.25 -7.86 39.26
N LYS A 409 -18.42 -6.72 39.94
CA LYS A 409 -17.48 -6.22 40.94
C LYS A 409 -17.50 -7.10 42.20
N ASN A 410 -16.74 -8.19 42.21
CA ASN A 410 -16.29 -8.83 43.45
C ASN A 410 -14.75 -8.92 43.44
N ASP A 411 -14.14 -8.36 44.47
CA ASP A 411 -12.71 -7.98 44.54
C ASP A 411 -11.70 -9.15 44.52
N ASP A 412 -12.12 -10.41 44.60
CA ASP A 412 -11.18 -11.51 44.89
C ASP A 412 -11.04 -12.59 43.80
N THR A 413 -11.75 -12.53 42.66
CA THR A 413 -11.52 -13.48 41.55
C THR A 413 -11.78 -12.85 40.18
N ASN A 414 -10.74 -12.77 39.34
CA ASN A 414 -10.86 -12.26 37.98
C ASN A 414 -11.55 -13.32 37.08
N ILE A 415 -12.89 -13.26 37.00
CA ILE A 415 -13.73 -14.17 36.19
C ILE A 415 -13.28 -14.22 34.72
N LEU A 416 -12.77 -13.11 34.17
CA LEU A 416 -12.22 -13.09 32.80
C LEU A 416 -10.94 -13.92 32.69
N SER A 417 -10.11 -13.95 33.73
CA SER A 417 -8.94 -14.83 33.79
C SER A 417 -9.34 -16.30 33.87
N ASP A 418 -10.34 -16.63 34.69
CA ASP A 418 -10.88 -17.99 34.78
C ASP A 418 -11.47 -18.45 33.44
N PHE A 419 -12.19 -17.57 32.74
CA PHE A 419 -12.72 -17.84 31.40
C PHE A 419 -11.60 -18.02 30.37
N SER A 420 -10.59 -17.15 30.39
CA SER A 420 -9.40 -17.27 29.54
C SER A 420 -8.65 -18.59 29.77
N ALA A 421 -8.53 -19.03 31.03
CA ALA A 421 -7.98 -20.34 31.35
C ALA A 421 -8.81 -21.48 30.78
N CYS A 422 -10.15 -21.37 30.82
CA CYS A 422 -11.05 -22.34 30.17
C CYS A 422 -10.88 -22.38 28.64
N MET A 423 -10.59 -21.24 28.01
CA MET A 423 -10.34 -21.18 26.57
C MET A 423 -9.02 -21.82 26.16
N PHE A 424 -7.93 -21.58 26.91
CA PHE A 424 -6.57 -21.82 26.42
C PHE A 424 -5.71 -22.77 27.24
N GLN A 425 -6.02 -23.02 28.51
CA GLN A 425 -5.12 -23.76 29.42
C GLN A 425 -5.58 -25.20 29.65
N TYR A 426 -6.88 -25.43 29.80
CA TYR A 426 -7.36 -26.77 30.13
C TYR A 426 -7.35 -27.67 28.90
N GLU A 427 -6.41 -28.61 28.91
CA GLU A 427 -6.28 -29.67 27.93
C GLU A 427 -7.20 -30.87 28.19
N ASP A 428 -7.54 -31.12 29.45
CA ASP A 428 -8.40 -32.25 29.85
C ASP A 428 -9.88 -31.81 29.90
N MET A 429 -10.75 -32.58 29.22
CA MET A 429 -12.17 -32.27 29.14
C MET A 429 -12.85 -32.29 30.52
N VAL A 430 -12.49 -33.21 31.41
CA VAL A 430 -13.07 -33.32 32.75
C VAL A 430 -12.65 -32.13 33.61
N LYS A 431 -11.36 -31.75 33.56
CA LYS A 431 -10.88 -30.54 34.25
C LYS A 431 -11.58 -29.29 33.73
N PHE A 432 -11.76 -29.17 32.42
CA PHE A 432 -12.50 -28.08 31.80
C PHE A 432 -13.94 -28.02 32.33
N GLU A 433 -14.69 -29.12 32.29
CA GLU A 433 -16.10 -29.14 32.76
C GLU A 433 -16.21 -28.73 34.23
N GLN A 434 -15.31 -29.22 35.09
CA GLN A 434 -15.29 -28.85 36.50
C GLN A 434 -15.02 -27.36 36.72
N LYS A 435 -13.98 -26.82 36.07
CA LYS A 435 -13.57 -25.42 36.22
C LYS A 435 -14.59 -24.46 35.61
N PHE A 436 -15.16 -24.83 34.46
CA PHE A 436 -16.20 -24.05 33.82
C PHE A 436 -17.47 -24.02 34.67
N ASP A 437 -17.88 -25.12 35.30
CA ASP A 437 -19.04 -25.15 36.20
C ASP A 437 -18.82 -24.31 37.48
N ILE A 438 -17.60 -24.35 38.05
CA ILE A 438 -17.23 -23.48 39.18
C ILE A 438 -17.36 -22.01 38.81
N MET A 439 -16.83 -21.61 37.64
CA MET A 439 -16.93 -20.24 37.14
C MET A 439 -18.40 -19.87 36.86
N ARG A 440 -19.18 -20.75 36.21
CA ARG A 440 -20.59 -20.55 35.89
C ARG A 440 -21.47 -20.34 37.13
N LYS A 441 -21.12 -20.95 38.27
CA LYS A 441 -21.83 -20.77 39.55
C LYS A 441 -21.60 -19.39 40.17
N ARG A 442 -20.47 -18.74 39.87
CA ARG A 442 -20.12 -17.41 40.39
C ARG A 442 -20.80 -16.28 39.64
N VAL A 443 -21.24 -16.52 38.40
CA VAL A 443 -21.86 -15.51 37.54
C VAL A 443 -23.37 -15.46 37.72
N SER A 444 -23.88 -14.26 37.97
CA SER A 444 -25.30 -13.94 38.14
C SER A 444 -26.08 -13.94 36.82
N LYS A 445 -25.49 -13.43 35.73
CA LYS A 445 -26.06 -13.43 34.37
C LYS A 445 -25.60 -14.66 33.55
N LYS A 446 -26.24 -15.80 33.77
CA LYS A 446 -25.84 -17.09 33.15
C LYS A 446 -26.17 -17.24 31.67
N THR A 447 -27.01 -16.38 31.09
CA THR A 447 -27.58 -16.59 29.74
C THR A 447 -26.54 -16.64 28.62
N TRP A 448 -25.52 -15.76 28.65
CA TRP A 448 -24.46 -15.77 27.64
C TRP A 448 -23.48 -16.94 27.82
N LEU A 449 -23.07 -17.24 29.07
CA LEU A 449 -22.20 -18.38 29.38
C LEU A 449 -22.82 -19.70 28.95
N ASP A 450 -24.13 -19.85 29.13
CA ASP A 450 -24.89 -21.03 28.71
C ASP A 450 -24.93 -21.15 27.18
N GLY A 451 -25.01 -20.02 26.48
CA GLY A 451 -24.96 -19.95 25.02
C GLY A 451 -23.59 -20.37 24.48
N ILE A 452 -22.51 -19.78 24.99
CA ILE A 452 -21.15 -20.09 24.51
C ILE A 452 -20.70 -21.50 24.90
N TYR A 453 -21.17 -22.03 26.03
CA TYR A 453 -20.93 -23.42 26.45
C TYR A 453 -21.50 -24.44 25.47
N LYS A 454 -22.67 -24.19 24.88
CA LYS A 454 -23.24 -25.06 23.82
C LYS A 454 -22.32 -25.17 22.59
N LEU A 455 -21.45 -24.19 22.40
CA LEU A 455 -20.50 -24.11 21.29
C LEU A 455 -19.07 -24.46 21.72
N LYS A 456 -18.86 -25.05 22.91
CA LYS A 456 -17.53 -25.36 23.49
C LYS A 456 -16.58 -26.10 22.55
N GLU A 457 -17.13 -26.97 21.69
CA GLU A 457 -16.34 -27.72 20.71
C GLU A 457 -15.65 -26.82 19.69
N LYS A 458 -16.19 -25.62 19.42
CA LYS A 458 -15.70 -24.69 18.40
C LYS A 458 -14.65 -23.69 18.90
N TRP A 459 -14.36 -23.65 20.20
CA TRP A 459 -13.45 -22.63 20.76
C TRP A 459 -12.56 -23.07 21.93
N ALA A 460 -12.93 -24.12 22.67
CA ALA A 460 -12.15 -24.55 23.83
C ALA A 460 -11.01 -25.50 23.42
N GLU A 461 -9.81 -25.21 23.91
CA GLU A 461 -8.57 -25.93 23.57
C GLU A 461 -8.69 -27.46 23.73
N CYS A 462 -9.33 -27.94 24.80
CA CYS A 462 -9.52 -29.37 25.07
C CYS A 462 -10.32 -30.11 23.98
N TYR A 463 -11.25 -29.44 23.30
CA TYR A 463 -12.06 -30.03 22.24
C TYR A 463 -11.42 -29.87 20.84
N MET A 464 -10.48 -28.93 20.69
CA MET A 464 -9.83 -28.61 19.43
C MET A 464 -8.53 -29.39 19.17
N LYS A 465 -8.23 -30.42 19.99
CA LYS A 465 -6.98 -31.21 19.87
C LYS A 465 -6.76 -31.87 18.52
N ASN A 466 -7.82 -32.17 17.78
CA ASN A 466 -7.78 -32.90 16.52
C ASN A 466 -7.93 -32.00 15.30
N VAL A 467 -7.99 -30.68 15.51
CA VAL A 467 -8.29 -29.71 14.47
C VAL A 467 -6.99 -29.05 14.03
N PHE A 468 -6.78 -28.95 12.73
CA PHE A 468 -5.64 -28.24 12.18
C PHE A 468 -5.89 -26.72 12.23
N THR A 469 -5.21 -26.01 13.14
CA THR A 469 -5.47 -24.59 13.44
C THR A 469 -4.28 -23.68 13.18
N LEU A 470 -3.06 -24.21 12.96
CA LEU A 470 -1.81 -23.46 12.85
C LEU A 470 -1.46 -22.63 14.09
N GLY A 471 -2.09 -22.95 15.23
CA GLY A 471 -2.04 -22.11 16.42
C GLY A 471 -2.69 -20.74 16.21
N MET A 472 -3.55 -20.61 15.19
CA MET A 472 -4.33 -19.42 14.94
C MET A 472 -5.30 -19.20 16.09
N ARG A 473 -5.02 -18.17 16.87
CA ARG A 473 -5.97 -17.53 17.76
C ARG A 473 -6.38 -16.29 16.99
N SER A 474 -7.57 -16.30 16.37
CA SER A 474 -8.14 -15.22 15.52
C SER A 474 -7.98 -13.76 16.03
N THR A 475 -7.59 -13.56 17.29
CA THR A 475 -7.23 -12.29 17.94
C THR A 475 -6.19 -11.49 17.18
N GLN A 476 -5.10 -12.12 16.74
CA GLN A 476 -3.98 -11.36 16.18
C GLN A 476 -4.22 -10.87 14.74
N LEU A 477 -4.96 -11.65 13.94
CA LEU A 477 -5.16 -11.38 12.51
C LEU A 477 -6.19 -10.28 12.29
N ASN A 478 -7.37 -10.44 12.89
CA ASN A 478 -8.46 -9.50 12.70
C ASN A 478 -8.19 -8.19 13.44
N GLU A 479 -7.59 -8.19 14.64
CA GLU A 479 -7.23 -6.94 15.32
C GLU A 479 -6.24 -6.11 14.50
N CYS A 480 -5.16 -6.74 14.00
CA CYS A 480 -4.15 -6.01 13.23
C CYS A 480 -4.71 -5.46 11.92
N LEU A 481 -5.48 -6.25 11.18
CA LEU A 481 -6.08 -5.79 9.93
C LEU A 481 -7.18 -4.76 10.18
N ASN A 482 -8.09 -5.01 11.13
CA ASN A 482 -9.19 -4.10 11.43
C ASN A 482 -8.67 -2.77 11.97
N ASN A 483 -7.57 -2.76 12.74
CA ASN A 483 -6.94 -1.51 13.18
C ASN A 483 -6.29 -0.76 12.01
N ASP A 484 -5.56 -1.44 11.13
CA ASP A 484 -4.95 -0.82 9.94
C ASP A 484 -6.01 -0.23 8.99
N LEU A 485 -7.16 -0.90 8.92
CA LEU A 485 -8.34 -0.41 8.19
C LEU A 485 -8.96 0.79 8.93
N LYS A 486 -9.30 0.67 10.22
CA LYS A 486 -9.98 1.70 11.01
C LYS A 486 -9.19 3.01 11.16
N ILE A 487 -7.88 2.95 11.44
CA ILE A 487 -7.02 4.13 11.60
C ILE A 487 -7.06 5.03 10.36
N ASN A 488 -7.33 4.44 9.21
CA ASN A 488 -7.32 5.14 7.94
C ASN A 488 -8.73 5.40 7.37
N PHE A 489 -9.79 4.93 8.03
CA PHE A 489 -11.20 5.07 7.59
C PHE A 489 -11.97 6.24 8.25
N GLU A 490 -11.31 7.17 8.95
CA GLU A 490 -11.97 8.29 9.67
C GLU A 490 -12.70 9.33 8.77
N SER A 491 -12.88 9.11 7.47
CA SER A 491 -13.53 10.06 6.56
C SER A 491 -14.50 9.40 5.57
N ASP A 492 -15.55 10.13 5.19
CA ASP A 492 -16.54 9.73 4.17
C ASP A 492 -15.88 9.38 2.81
N PHE A 493 -15.46 8.13 2.62
CA PHE A 493 -14.86 7.67 1.38
C PHE A 493 -15.92 7.33 0.33
N ASP A 494 -15.66 7.74 -0.91
CA ASP A 494 -16.36 7.21 -2.09
C ASP A 494 -15.83 5.80 -2.41
N ILE A 495 -16.65 4.96 -3.07
CA ILE A 495 -16.37 3.53 -3.28
C ILE A 495 -15.03 3.27 -4.00
N ILE A 496 -14.64 4.13 -4.95
CA ILE A 496 -13.35 4.01 -5.65
C ILE A 496 -12.17 4.32 -4.73
N ARG A 497 -12.33 5.29 -3.82
CA ARG A 497 -11.28 5.59 -2.82
C ARG A 497 -11.17 4.46 -1.81
N PHE A 498 -12.29 3.85 -1.44
CA PHE A 498 -12.28 2.66 -0.60
C PHE A 498 -11.44 1.54 -1.23
N PHE A 499 -11.65 1.21 -2.50
CA PHE A 499 -10.86 0.18 -3.17
C PHE A 499 -9.36 0.52 -3.22
N LYS A 500 -9.00 1.74 -3.65
CA LYS A 500 -7.59 2.20 -3.67
C LYS A 500 -6.94 2.16 -2.27
N HIS A 501 -7.72 2.46 -1.24
CA HIS A 501 -7.24 2.42 0.12
C HIS A 501 -7.01 0.99 0.60
N PHE A 502 -7.98 0.10 0.37
CA PHE A 502 -7.84 -1.32 0.64
C PHE A 502 -6.60 -1.90 -0.05
N GLU A 503 -6.35 -1.56 -1.31
CA GLU A 503 -5.13 -1.96 -2.03
C GLU A 503 -3.86 -1.48 -1.33
N THR A 504 -3.87 -0.26 -0.79
CA THR A 504 -2.71 0.29 -0.05
C THR A 504 -2.44 -0.50 1.22
N VAL A 505 -3.48 -0.89 1.97
CA VAL A 505 -3.37 -1.72 3.17
C VAL A 505 -2.84 -3.12 2.82
N VAL A 506 -3.39 -3.75 1.78
CA VAL A 506 -2.92 -5.05 1.28
C VAL A 506 -1.45 -4.96 0.83
N GLN A 507 -1.07 -3.91 0.12
CA GLN A 507 0.32 -3.68 -0.28
C GLN A 507 1.24 -3.49 0.92
N GLY A 508 0.76 -2.85 1.99
CA GLY A 508 1.49 -2.76 3.26
C GLY A 508 1.82 -4.13 3.84
N LYS A 509 0.86 -5.07 3.83
CA LYS A 509 1.07 -6.45 4.28
C LYS A 509 2.08 -7.20 3.39
N ARG A 510 1.96 -7.05 2.07
CA ARG A 510 2.90 -7.64 1.09
C ARG A 510 4.33 -7.11 1.25
N ASN A 511 4.48 -5.81 1.48
CA ASN A 511 5.79 -5.20 1.74
C ASN A 511 6.40 -5.70 3.05
N LYS A 512 5.57 -5.96 4.07
CA LYS A 512 6.02 -6.56 5.32
C LYS A 512 6.56 -7.97 5.10
N GLU A 513 5.84 -8.81 4.37
CA GLU A 513 6.32 -10.14 3.96
C GLU A 513 7.63 -10.06 3.19
N PHE A 514 7.72 -9.15 2.21
CA PHE A 514 8.94 -8.96 1.43
C PHE A 514 10.13 -8.55 2.31
N ASN A 515 9.92 -7.66 3.29
CA ASN A 515 10.96 -7.27 4.24
C ASN A 515 11.38 -8.45 5.13
N SER A 516 10.41 -9.23 5.64
CA SER A 516 10.66 -10.44 6.42
C SER A 516 11.46 -11.49 5.62
N GLU A 517 11.13 -11.65 4.33
CA GLU A 517 11.89 -12.52 3.43
C GLU A 517 13.32 -12.00 3.21
N PHE A 518 13.48 -10.70 2.93
CA PHE A 518 14.79 -10.08 2.76
C PHE A 518 15.66 -10.21 4.02
N ASP A 519 15.10 -9.91 5.19
CA ASP A 519 15.82 -9.99 6.47
C ASP A 519 16.18 -11.44 6.83
N SER A 520 15.32 -12.41 6.49
CA SER A 520 15.59 -13.84 6.69
C SER A 520 16.75 -14.36 5.82
N ARG A 521 16.93 -13.80 4.61
CA ARG A 521 18.04 -14.16 3.71
C ARG A 521 19.36 -13.51 4.16
N LYS A 522 19.28 -12.37 4.84
CA LYS A 522 20.44 -11.64 5.36
C LYS A 522 20.93 -12.20 6.68
N ASN A 523 20.02 -12.62 7.56
CA ASN A 523 20.32 -13.04 8.92
C ASN A 523 20.12 -14.54 9.08
N LEU A 524 21.18 -15.26 9.45
CA LEU A 524 21.06 -16.67 9.79
C LEU A 524 20.25 -16.85 11.09
N PRO A 525 19.35 -17.84 11.19
CA PRO A 525 18.62 -18.11 12.42
C PRO A 525 19.56 -18.38 13.59
N LYS A 526 19.31 -17.72 14.72
CA LYS A 526 20.13 -17.87 15.92
C LYS A 526 19.83 -19.19 16.60
N ILE A 527 20.82 -20.08 16.64
CA ILE A 527 20.73 -21.31 17.43
C ILE A 527 21.19 -21.02 18.86
N CYS A 528 20.32 -21.22 19.85
CA CYS A 528 20.55 -20.87 21.25
C CYS A 528 21.45 -21.86 22.00
N MET A 529 22.00 -22.87 21.31
CA MET A 529 22.87 -23.90 21.88
C MET A 529 24.31 -23.75 21.39
N ARG A 530 25.28 -23.84 22.32
CA ARG A 530 26.72 -23.76 22.01
C ARG A 530 27.18 -24.90 21.07
N ARG A 531 26.58 -26.08 21.20
CA ARG A 531 26.77 -27.21 20.29
C ARG A 531 25.40 -27.62 19.75
N PRO A 532 25.02 -27.13 18.57
CA PRO A 532 23.68 -27.35 18.06
C PRO A 532 23.50 -28.83 17.64
N PRO A 533 22.44 -29.50 18.12
CA PRO A 533 22.08 -30.85 17.66
C PRO A 533 21.81 -30.88 16.16
N PRO A 534 22.05 -32.02 15.46
CA PRO A 534 21.84 -32.13 14.02
C PRO A 534 20.42 -31.72 13.58
N MET A 535 19.41 -32.04 14.38
CA MET A 535 18.02 -31.66 14.14
C MET A 535 17.84 -30.14 14.05
N LEU A 536 18.39 -29.36 15.01
CA LEU A 536 18.30 -27.90 14.98
C LEU A 536 19.08 -27.30 13.79
N VAL A 537 20.22 -27.90 13.41
CA VAL A 537 20.99 -27.47 12.23
C VAL A 537 20.25 -27.77 10.92
N GLN A 538 19.51 -28.88 10.86
CA GLN A 538 18.67 -29.23 9.73
C GLN A 538 17.50 -28.25 9.63
N THR A 539 16.71 -28.08 10.70
CA THR A 539 15.51 -27.25 10.67
C THR A 539 15.81 -25.76 10.48
N SER A 540 16.95 -25.26 10.97
CA SER A 540 17.35 -23.85 10.76
C SER A 540 17.62 -23.49 9.30
N LYS A 541 17.94 -24.47 8.46
CA LYS A 541 18.13 -24.27 7.01
C LYS A 541 16.84 -24.38 6.22
N LEU A 542 15.81 -25.00 6.81
CA LEU A 542 14.58 -25.37 6.12
C LEU A 542 13.44 -24.43 6.48
N TYR A 543 13.25 -24.15 7.77
CA TYR A 543 12.18 -23.30 8.27
C TYR A 543 12.49 -21.82 8.15
N THR A 544 11.45 -21.02 8.01
CA THR A 544 11.54 -19.58 8.20
C THR A 544 11.96 -19.24 9.64
N PRO A 545 12.57 -18.08 9.90
CA PRO A 545 13.11 -17.74 11.21
C PRO A 545 12.11 -17.88 12.36
N ILE A 546 10.89 -17.38 12.17
CA ILE A 546 9.84 -17.44 13.20
C ILE A 546 9.39 -18.89 13.50
N ILE A 547 9.27 -19.73 12.47
CA ILE A 547 8.90 -21.14 12.65
C ILE A 547 10.06 -21.92 13.26
N PHE A 548 11.30 -21.59 12.90
CA PHE A 548 12.48 -22.15 13.54
C PHE A 548 12.56 -21.77 15.02
N GLU A 549 12.23 -20.52 15.38
CA GLU A 549 12.17 -20.08 16.78
C GLU A 549 11.12 -20.87 17.58
N ASP A 550 9.92 -21.05 17.03
CA ASP A 550 8.87 -21.87 17.64
C ASP A 550 9.33 -23.33 17.81
N PHE A 551 9.98 -23.91 16.79
CA PHE A 551 10.53 -25.27 16.86
C PHE A 551 11.67 -25.39 17.88
N GLN A 552 12.58 -24.41 17.92
CA GLN A 552 13.69 -24.37 18.87
C GLN A 552 13.18 -24.29 20.31
N ALA A 553 12.13 -23.50 20.58
CA ALA A 553 11.51 -23.44 21.90
C ALA A 553 10.92 -24.79 22.33
N GLU A 554 10.27 -25.53 21.43
CA GLU A 554 9.80 -26.90 21.70
C GLU A 554 10.96 -27.87 21.95
N TYR A 555 12.03 -27.75 21.17
CA TYR A 555 13.23 -28.57 21.33
C TYR A 555 13.90 -28.31 22.68
N GLU A 556 14.07 -27.05 23.08
CA GLU A 556 14.60 -26.69 24.39
C GLU A 556 13.74 -27.22 25.53
N ARG A 557 12.41 -27.10 25.41
CA ARG A 557 11.48 -27.68 26.39
C ARG A 557 11.62 -29.20 26.46
N SER A 558 11.83 -29.88 25.34
CA SER A 558 12.04 -31.34 25.32
C SER A 558 13.24 -31.79 26.16
N LEU A 559 14.29 -30.97 26.26
CA LEU A 559 15.46 -31.27 27.08
C LEU A 559 15.14 -31.23 28.58
N ALA A 560 14.18 -30.40 29.00
CA ALA A 560 13.74 -30.29 30.38
C ALA A 560 12.67 -31.34 30.77
N THR A 561 12.03 -32.00 29.80
CA THR A 561 11.01 -33.02 30.08
C THR A 561 11.60 -34.32 30.65
N CYS A 562 10.85 -34.94 31.56
CA CYS A 562 11.16 -36.24 32.17
C CYS A 562 10.33 -37.35 31.53
N THR A 563 10.86 -38.59 31.56
CA THR A 563 10.24 -39.73 30.86
C THR A 563 10.13 -40.97 31.75
N LYS A 564 8.99 -41.65 31.69
CA LYS A 564 8.77 -42.99 32.27
C LYS A 564 8.46 -43.96 31.13
N ALA A 565 9.22 -45.06 31.01
CA ALA A 565 8.94 -46.09 30.01
C ALA A 565 7.70 -46.91 30.43
N LEU A 566 6.84 -47.24 29.47
CA LEU A 566 5.72 -48.16 29.66
C LEU A 566 6.14 -49.59 29.28
N GLU A 567 5.33 -50.58 29.66
CA GLU A 567 5.62 -52.02 29.47
C GLU A 567 5.81 -52.42 28.00
N ASN A 568 5.23 -51.66 27.06
CA ASN A 568 5.43 -51.86 25.62
C ASN A 568 6.68 -51.14 25.11
N ASN A 569 7.53 -51.87 24.37
CA ASN A 569 8.65 -51.27 23.63
C ASN A 569 8.12 -50.14 22.72
N ASN A 570 8.62 -48.91 22.94
CA ASN A 570 8.32 -47.67 22.22
C ASN A 570 7.10 -46.86 22.70
N GLU A 571 6.56 -47.15 23.90
CA GLU A 571 5.60 -46.27 24.57
C GLU A 571 6.24 -45.56 25.78
N TYR A 572 6.10 -44.24 25.83
CA TYR A 572 6.68 -43.40 26.89
C TYR A 572 5.62 -42.46 27.47
N LEU A 573 5.65 -42.27 28.79
CA LEU A 573 5.00 -41.13 29.44
C LEU A 573 6.02 -40.02 29.56
N VAL A 574 5.72 -38.86 28.97
CA VAL A 574 6.57 -37.68 29.01
C VAL A 574 5.82 -36.57 29.74
N GLY A 575 6.45 -35.91 30.70
CA GLY A 575 5.88 -34.78 31.40
C GLY A 575 6.96 -33.82 31.89
N ASP A 576 6.51 -32.72 32.49
CA ASP A 576 7.40 -31.78 33.19
C ASP A 576 7.99 -32.42 34.46
N PHE A 577 9.01 -31.77 35.07
CA PHE A 577 9.72 -32.33 36.23
C PHE A 577 8.80 -32.72 37.40
N ALA A 578 7.69 -31.99 37.58
CA ALA A 578 6.68 -32.27 38.60
C ALA A 578 5.66 -33.37 38.20
N PHE A 579 5.67 -33.81 36.94
CA PHE A 579 4.68 -34.74 36.35
C PHE A 579 3.21 -34.32 36.61
N GLU A 580 2.93 -33.03 36.75
CA GLU A 580 1.56 -32.52 36.92
C GLU A 580 0.71 -32.69 35.65
N GLU A 581 1.36 -32.66 34.49
CA GLU A 581 0.79 -32.99 33.19
C GLU A 581 1.65 -34.06 32.51
N GLU A 582 1.04 -35.22 32.24
CA GLU A 582 1.70 -36.35 31.60
C GLU A 582 1.08 -36.61 30.23
N HIS A 583 1.93 -36.80 29.23
CA HIS A 583 1.53 -37.12 27.87
C HIS A 583 2.09 -38.47 27.44
N LYS A 584 1.19 -39.33 26.96
CA LYS A 584 1.56 -40.56 26.27
C LYS A 584 2.16 -40.25 24.90
N VAL A 585 3.32 -40.81 24.63
CA VAL A 585 4.06 -40.75 23.37
C VAL A 585 4.28 -42.17 22.86
N VAL A 586 3.90 -42.42 21.61
CA VAL A 586 4.01 -43.73 20.94
C VAL A 586 4.86 -43.56 19.70
N GLY A 587 5.98 -44.29 19.64
CA GLY A 587 6.93 -44.24 18.54
C GLY A 587 7.00 -45.55 17.75
N ASP A 588 7.29 -45.44 16.45
CA ASP A 588 7.68 -46.57 15.60
C ASP A 588 9.09 -46.29 15.04
N PRO A 589 10.15 -46.97 15.54
CA PRO A 589 11.52 -46.75 15.09
C PRO A 589 11.75 -47.10 13.62
N LEU A 590 11.01 -48.07 13.08
CA LEU A 590 11.18 -48.52 11.69
C LEU A 590 10.63 -47.49 10.71
N LYS A 591 9.46 -46.90 11.04
CA LYS A 591 8.83 -45.85 10.24
C LYS A 591 9.30 -44.44 10.61
N GLN A 592 10.10 -44.30 11.67
CA GLN A 592 10.49 -43.03 12.27
C GLN A 592 9.28 -42.13 12.58
N THR A 593 8.14 -42.73 12.94
CA THR A 593 6.92 -42.00 13.29
C THR A 593 6.79 -41.85 14.80
N ILE A 594 6.25 -40.72 15.24
CA ILE A 594 6.01 -40.41 16.64
C ILE A 594 4.63 -39.76 16.76
N VAL A 595 3.82 -40.26 17.68
CA VAL A 595 2.49 -39.70 17.97
C VAL A 595 2.44 -39.34 19.44
N CYS A 596 2.00 -38.12 19.73
CA CYS A 596 1.83 -37.65 21.10
C CYS A 596 0.36 -37.33 21.38
N SER A 597 -0.10 -37.71 22.56
CA SER A 597 -1.43 -37.33 23.09
C SER A 597 -1.66 -35.81 23.17
N CYS A 598 -0.60 -34.99 23.20
CA CYS A 598 -0.67 -33.52 23.09
C CYS A 598 -1.30 -33.05 21.76
N ARG A 599 -1.20 -33.87 20.69
CA ARG A 599 -1.61 -33.59 19.31
C ARG A 599 -1.20 -32.21 18.75
N LYS A 600 -0.10 -31.64 19.26
CA LYS A 600 0.36 -30.31 18.84
C LYS A 600 0.75 -30.30 17.36
N PHE A 601 1.37 -31.35 16.85
CA PHE A 601 1.71 -31.44 15.43
C PHE A 601 0.47 -31.44 14.54
N ASP A 602 -0.57 -32.20 14.92
CA ASP A 602 -1.85 -32.24 14.19
C ASP A 602 -2.55 -30.87 14.21
N ARG A 603 -2.28 -30.04 15.23
CA ARG A 603 -2.85 -28.70 15.35
C ARG A 603 -2.05 -27.63 14.63
N THR A 604 -0.74 -27.57 14.87
CA THR A 604 0.11 -26.44 14.44
C THR A 604 1.08 -26.80 13.33
N GLY A 605 1.26 -28.09 13.04
CA GLY A 605 2.28 -28.57 12.11
C GLY A 605 3.69 -28.52 12.66
N ILE A 606 3.87 -28.33 13.98
CA ILE A 606 5.16 -28.31 14.68
C ILE A 606 5.11 -29.36 15.80
N LEU A 607 6.14 -30.21 15.89
CA LEU A 607 6.22 -31.25 16.92
C LEU A 607 6.25 -30.63 18.33
N CYS A 608 5.49 -31.19 19.28
CA CYS A 608 5.63 -30.79 20.69
C CYS A 608 6.91 -31.33 21.31
N ALA A 609 7.35 -30.67 22.38
CA ALA A 609 8.45 -31.11 23.25
C ALA A 609 8.40 -32.61 23.58
N HIS A 610 7.21 -33.15 23.88
CA HIS A 610 7.03 -34.57 24.19
C HIS A 610 7.40 -35.50 23.03
N ALA A 611 6.96 -35.15 21.81
CA ALA A 611 7.26 -35.94 20.62
C ALA A 611 8.75 -35.86 20.26
N LEU A 612 9.37 -34.67 20.42
CA LEU A 612 10.81 -34.49 20.23
C LEU A 612 11.62 -35.32 21.23
N LYS A 613 11.19 -35.38 22.49
CA LYS A 613 11.79 -36.26 23.50
C LYS A 613 11.68 -37.73 23.11
N GLY A 614 10.53 -38.15 22.59
CA GLY A 614 10.33 -39.50 22.07
C GLY A 614 11.29 -39.85 20.92
N LEU A 615 11.47 -38.94 19.95
CA LEU A 615 12.44 -39.11 18.87
C LEU A 615 13.88 -39.23 19.39
N ASP A 616 14.25 -38.43 20.39
CA ASP A 616 15.57 -38.50 21.02
C ASP A 616 15.83 -39.85 21.70
N LEU A 617 14.82 -40.40 22.39
CA LEU A 617 14.88 -41.74 23.01
C LEU A 617 15.01 -42.86 21.96
N MET A 618 14.42 -42.68 20.78
CA MET A 618 14.56 -43.59 19.64
C MET A 618 15.88 -43.38 18.87
N ASN A 619 16.76 -42.50 19.36
CA ASN A 619 18.02 -42.12 18.73
C ASN A 619 17.87 -41.52 17.31
N ILE A 620 16.73 -40.92 17.02
CA ILE A 620 16.46 -40.20 15.76
C ILE A 620 16.97 -38.76 15.91
N LYS A 621 18.08 -38.44 15.24
CA LYS A 621 18.78 -37.14 15.38
C LYS A 621 18.46 -36.12 14.29
N LEU A 622 17.74 -36.52 13.25
CA LEU A 622 17.24 -35.67 12.18
C LEU A 622 15.72 -35.68 12.21
N LEU A 623 15.10 -34.55 11.86
CA LEU A 623 13.65 -34.47 11.76
C LEU A 623 13.19 -35.28 10.54
N PRO A 624 12.33 -36.30 10.70
CA PRO A 624 11.79 -37.05 9.58
C PRO A 624 10.95 -36.15 8.66
N SER A 625 11.02 -36.39 7.35
CA SER A 625 10.38 -35.54 6.32
C SER A 625 8.87 -35.41 6.48
N GLN A 626 8.18 -36.42 7.01
CA GLN A 626 6.75 -36.38 7.31
C GLN A 626 6.34 -35.33 8.35
N TYR A 627 7.29 -34.87 9.18
CA TYR A 627 7.07 -33.78 10.15
C TYR A 627 7.55 -32.41 9.61
N MET A 628 7.96 -32.36 8.35
CA MET A 628 8.37 -31.13 7.66
C MET A 628 7.27 -30.67 6.71
N LEU A 629 6.41 -29.77 7.16
CA LEU A 629 5.37 -29.22 6.29
C LEU A 629 5.96 -28.19 5.32
N LYS A 630 5.73 -28.37 4.01
CA LYS A 630 6.18 -27.44 2.95
C LYS A 630 5.78 -25.99 3.21
N ARG A 631 4.62 -25.76 3.81
CA ARG A 631 4.13 -24.40 4.16
C ARG A 631 5.05 -23.62 5.10
N TRP A 632 5.87 -24.30 5.88
CA TRP A 632 6.76 -23.69 6.87
C TRP A 632 8.18 -23.50 6.36
N THR A 633 8.47 -23.96 5.14
CA THR A 633 9.80 -23.91 4.56
C THR A 633 9.98 -22.69 3.66
N TRP A 634 11.25 -22.36 3.38
CA TRP A 634 11.62 -21.35 2.38
C TRP A 634 11.13 -21.71 0.97
N GLU A 635 10.83 -22.99 0.71
CA GLU A 635 10.31 -23.50 -0.57
C GLU A 635 8.77 -23.46 -0.67
N SER A 636 8.09 -22.80 0.28
CA SER A 636 6.63 -22.77 0.34
C SER A 636 5.98 -22.32 -0.97
N ARG A 637 6.61 -21.38 -1.70
CA ARG A 637 6.14 -20.81 -2.97
C ARG A 637 6.71 -21.49 -4.24
N ILE A 638 7.47 -22.58 -4.13
CA ILE A 638 8.03 -23.26 -5.31
C ILE A 638 6.95 -24.11 -6.01
N GLY A 639 6.48 -23.62 -7.16
CA GLY A 639 5.53 -24.28 -8.07
C GLY A 639 4.98 -23.31 -9.13
N THR A 640 4.55 -23.82 -10.29
CA THR A 640 3.82 -23.03 -11.31
C THR A 640 2.33 -23.15 -11.02
N MET A 641 1.63 -22.02 -10.89
CA MET A 641 0.20 -21.98 -10.59
C MET A 641 -0.58 -21.55 -11.82
N LEU A 642 -1.68 -22.25 -12.08
CA LEU A 642 -2.63 -21.96 -13.14
C LEU A 642 -3.88 -21.32 -12.51
N ASP A 643 -4.44 -20.29 -13.14
CA ASP A 643 -5.77 -19.78 -12.77
C ASP A 643 -6.89 -20.70 -13.26
N ASN A 644 -8.14 -20.33 -12.98
CA ASN A 644 -9.35 -21.06 -13.38
C ASN A 644 -9.46 -21.25 -14.91
N GLU A 645 -8.71 -20.48 -15.71
CA GLU A 645 -8.68 -20.53 -17.17
C GLU A 645 -7.46 -21.29 -17.70
N GLY A 646 -6.61 -21.82 -16.82
CA GLY A 646 -5.41 -22.57 -17.18
C GLY A 646 -4.23 -21.69 -17.59
N ILE A 647 -4.24 -20.39 -17.24
CA ILE A 647 -3.16 -19.46 -17.51
C ILE A 647 -2.20 -19.42 -16.32
N ASN A 648 -0.89 -19.43 -16.58
CA ASN A 648 0.11 -19.25 -15.53
C ASN A 648 -0.11 -17.90 -14.83
N ILE A 649 -0.36 -17.93 -13.52
CA ILE A 649 -0.52 -16.71 -12.74
C ILE A 649 0.84 -16.02 -12.64
N ILE A 650 1.04 -14.97 -13.43
CA ILE A 650 2.24 -14.14 -13.37
C ILE A 650 1.97 -12.99 -12.40
N GLU A 651 2.68 -12.98 -11.28
CA GLU A 651 2.50 -12.03 -10.18
C GLU A 651 2.59 -10.54 -10.60
N ASN A 652 3.24 -10.22 -11.73
CA ASN A 652 3.55 -8.84 -12.09
C ASN A 652 3.93 -8.63 -13.57
N SER A 653 2.97 -8.31 -14.44
CA SER A 653 3.28 -7.77 -15.79
C SER A 653 3.59 -6.26 -15.74
N LEU A 654 2.93 -5.53 -14.83
CA LEU A 654 2.92 -4.05 -14.78
C LEU A 654 4.18 -3.41 -14.16
N MET A 655 4.98 -4.20 -13.43
CA MET A 655 6.19 -3.71 -12.75
C MET A 655 7.20 -3.08 -13.73
N ASN A 656 7.18 -3.49 -15.00
CA ASN A 656 8.06 -2.96 -16.03
C ASN A 656 7.83 -1.47 -16.34
N ALA A 657 6.59 -0.98 -16.39
CA ALA A 657 6.33 0.43 -16.72
C ALA A 657 6.74 1.36 -15.58
N THR A 658 6.37 1.03 -14.34
CA THR A 658 6.71 1.83 -13.16
C THR A 658 8.20 1.80 -12.84
N LEU A 659 8.88 0.66 -13.05
CA LEU A 659 10.34 0.56 -12.91
C LEU A 659 11.05 1.38 -14.00
N ARG A 660 10.58 1.32 -15.26
CA ARG A 660 11.09 2.17 -16.35
C ARG A 660 10.90 3.65 -16.03
N TYR A 661 9.73 4.05 -15.55
CA TYR A 661 9.48 5.42 -15.10
C TYR A 661 10.45 5.83 -13.98
N ARG A 662 10.56 5.06 -12.90
CA ARG A 662 11.49 5.34 -11.78
C ARG A 662 12.93 5.48 -12.24
N PHE A 663 13.39 4.58 -13.10
CA PHE A 663 14.74 4.62 -13.67
C PHE A 663 14.98 5.89 -14.48
N MET A 664 14.04 6.25 -15.35
CA MET A 664 14.12 7.45 -16.19
C MET A 664 14.01 8.73 -15.36
N SER A 665 13.07 8.82 -14.41
CA SER A 665 12.92 9.97 -13.51
C SER A 665 14.19 10.24 -12.72
N ARG A 666 14.89 9.20 -12.22
CA ARG A 666 16.16 9.37 -11.51
C ARG A 666 17.25 9.98 -12.40
N LYS A 667 17.33 9.53 -13.66
CA LYS A 667 18.28 10.10 -14.64
C LYS A 667 17.95 11.56 -14.96
N PHE A 668 16.69 11.86 -15.24
CA PHE A 668 16.26 13.23 -15.55
C PHE A 668 16.40 14.18 -14.38
N LEU A 669 16.03 13.77 -13.16
CA LEU A 669 16.17 14.62 -11.96
C LEU A 669 17.64 14.93 -11.67
N ASN A 670 18.53 13.96 -11.82
CA ASN A 670 19.97 14.19 -11.67
C ASN A 670 20.51 15.15 -12.73
N LEU A 671 20.12 14.96 -13.99
CA LEU A 671 20.51 15.84 -15.10
C LEU A 671 20.01 17.27 -14.88
N ALA A 672 18.75 17.42 -14.48
CA ALA A 672 18.13 18.72 -14.17
C ALA A 672 18.83 19.41 -12.99
N TYR A 673 19.13 18.67 -11.91
CA TYR A 673 19.87 19.20 -10.77
C TYR A 673 21.28 19.68 -11.15
N GLN A 674 21.98 18.93 -11.99
CA GLN A 674 23.31 19.33 -12.48
C GLN A 674 23.22 20.56 -13.39
N ALA A 675 22.27 20.58 -14.32
CA ALA A 675 22.10 21.69 -15.25
C ALA A 675 21.61 22.99 -14.58
N ALA A 676 20.79 22.89 -13.53
CA ALA A 676 20.29 24.04 -12.78
C ALA A 676 21.40 24.88 -12.12
N ASN A 677 22.55 24.26 -11.80
CA ASN A 677 23.70 24.96 -11.22
C ASN A 677 24.58 25.67 -12.26
N PHE A 678 24.36 25.45 -13.56
CA PHE A 678 25.17 26.00 -14.65
C PHE A 678 24.27 26.52 -15.78
N PRO A 679 24.08 27.85 -15.92
CA PRO A 679 23.16 28.44 -16.91
C PRO A 679 23.43 28.01 -18.36
N GLY A 680 24.70 27.85 -18.74
CA GLY A 680 25.06 27.36 -20.09
C GLY A 680 24.65 25.91 -20.36
N CYS A 681 24.62 25.06 -19.33
CA CYS A 681 24.15 23.68 -19.45
C CYS A 681 22.62 23.58 -19.48
N THR A 682 21.92 24.57 -18.93
CA THR A 682 20.44 24.60 -18.95
C THR A 682 19.91 24.66 -20.37
N MET A 683 20.48 25.53 -21.22
CA MET A 683 20.08 25.62 -22.64
C MET A 683 20.39 24.35 -23.44
N LEU A 684 21.50 23.67 -23.13
CA LEU A 684 21.86 22.41 -23.77
C LEU A 684 20.86 21.30 -23.40
N VAL A 685 20.50 21.20 -22.13
CA VAL A 685 19.54 20.21 -21.65
C VAL A 685 18.13 20.49 -22.18
N ASP A 686 17.69 21.75 -22.21
CA ASP A 686 16.38 22.17 -22.74
C ASP A 686 16.25 21.81 -24.22
N SER A 687 17.23 22.18 -25.05
CA SER A 687 17.27 21.84 -26.48
C SER A 687 17.28 20.32 -26.72
N ALA A 688 18.05 19.57 -25.93
CA ALA A 688 18.09 18.11 -26.04
C ALA A 688 16.76 17.45 -25.63
N LEU A 689 16.10 17.97 -24.59
CA LEU A 689 14.78 17.49 -24.13
C LEU A 689 13.69 17.77 -25.16
N ASP A 690 13.71 18.92 -25.83
CA ASP A 690 12.78 19.25 -26.91
C ASP A 690 12.90 18.29 -28.11
N ILE A 691 14.14 17.90 -28.46
CA ILE A 691 14.39 16.92 -29.53
C ILE A 691 13.92 15.52 -29.10
N LEU A 692 14.33 15.08 -27.90
CA LEU A 692 13.95 13.77 -27.35
C LEU A 692 12.43 13.65 -27.16
N GLY A 693 11.76 14.71 -26.71
CA GLY A 693 10.32 14.75 -26.56
C GLY A 693 9.60 14.48 -27.88
N LYS A 694 10.05 15.13 -28.96
CA LYS A 694 9.53 14.92 -30.32
C LYS A 694 9.73 13.48 -30.78
N GLU A 695 10.94 12.92 -30.61
CA GLU A 695 11.22 11.52 -30.99
C GLU A 695 10.35 10.51 -30.22
N VAL A 696 10.06 10.78 -28.94
CA VAL A 696 9.20 9.93 -28.12
C VAL A 696 7.74 9.99 -28.59
N GLU A 697 7.21 11.19 -28.87
CA GLU A 697 5.86 11.36 -29.40
C GLU A 697 5.68 10.70 -30.78
N ASP A 698 6.68 10.83 -31.66
CA ASP A 698 6.71 10.18 -32.97
C ASP A 698 6.68 8.64 -32.85
N LYS A 699 7.38 8.07 -31.86
CA LYS A 699 7.33 6.62 -31.60
C LYS A 699 6.01 6.16 -30.98
N ILE A 700 5.42 6.94 -30.08
CA ILE A 700 4.12 6.61 -29.47
C ILE A 700 3.00 6.61 -30.53
N SER A 701 3.02 7.59 -31.44
CA SER A 701 2.07 7.67 -32.56
C SER A 701 2.27 6.56 -33.60
N ALA A 702 3.51 6.10 -33.83
CA ALA A 702 3.79 4.93 -34.66
C ALA A 702 3.29 3.59 -34.05
N CYS A 703 3.35 3.44 -32.73
CA CYS A 703 2.85 2.24 -32.05
C CYS A 703 1.32 2.16 -31.99
N THR A 704 0.61 3.29 -31.96
CA THR A 704 -0.87 3.33 -31.90
C THR A 704 -1.55 3.09 -33.24
N SER A 705 -0.82 3.20 -34.35
CA SER A 705 -1.32 2.95 -35.71
C SER A 705 -1.14 1.49 -36.18
N THR A 706 -0.42 0.65 -35.42
CA THR A 706 -0.15 -0.76 -35.75
C THR A 706 -1.01 -1.77 -34.99
N SER A 707 -1.84 -1.34 -34.04
CA SER A 707 -2.80 -2.22 -33.33
C SER A 707 -4.19 -2.18 -33.99
N GLY A 708 -4.31 -2.79 -35.17
CA GLY A 708 -5.60 -3.14 -35.78
C GLY A 708 -5.88 -4.63 -35.62
N ASP A 709 -7.01 -4.97 -34.98
CA ASP A 709 -7.68 -6.28 -34.86
C ASP A 709 -6.83 -7.57 -34.80
N PRO A 710 -6.67 -8.19 -33.61
CA PRO A 710 -6.35 -9.61 -33.50
C PRO A 710 -7.66 -10.44 -33.57
N CYS A 711 -8.39 -10.34 -34.67
CA CYS A 711 -9.56 -11.20 -34.91
C CYS A 711 -9.70 -11.60 -36.38
N ALA A 712 -8.61 -12.01 -37.03
CA ALA A 712 -8.63 -12.83 -38.25
C ALA A 712 -7.22 -13.28 -38.66
N ALA A 713 -6.69 -14.35 -38.06
CA ALA A 713 -5.74 -15.21 -38.76
C ALA A 713 -5.79 -16.63 -38.15
N ARG A 714 -6.15 -17.57 -39.02
CA ARG A 714 -6.35 -18.99 -38.76
C ARG A 714 -5.02 -19.74 -38.57
N THR A 715 -5.11 -20.75 -37.71
CA THR A 715 -4.52 -22.10 -37.79
C THR A 715 -3.56 -22.38 -38.95
N ASP A 716 -2.32 -22.74 -38.61
CA ASP A 716 -1.60 -23.95 -39.01
C ASP A 716 -0.08 -23.68 -39.00
N ASP A 717 0.64 -24.18 -37.99
CA ASP A 717 1.70 -25.16 -38.23
C ASP A 717 2.28 -25.74 -36.93
N LEU A 718 2.47 -27.05 -36.98
CA LEU A 718 2.92 -27.96 -35.94
C LEU A 718 4.43 -27.85 -35.65
N PHE A 719 4.77 -28.19 -34.40
CA PHE A 719 5.95 -28.96 -33.93
C PHE A 719 7.32 -28.72 -34.59
N THR A 720 8.30 -28.29 -33.77
CA THR A 720 9.52 -29.04 -33.37
C THR A 720 10.60 -28.06 -32.88
N GLY A 721 11.28 -28.39 -31.77
CA GLY A 721 12.45 -27.62 -31.33
C GLY A 721 12.82 -27.89 -29.87
N GLU A 722 13.71 -28.85 -29.68
CA GLU A 722 14.17 -29.42 -28.42
C GLU A 722 14.89 -28.44 -27.47
N LEU A 723 14.74 -28.77 -26.19
CA LEU A 723 15.65 -28.50 -25.07
C LEU A 723 17.14 -28.52 -25.44
N VAL A 724 17.90 -27.50 -25.06
CA VAL A 724 19.26 -27.66 -24.49
C VAL A 724 19.55 -26.54 -23.49
N PHE A 725 19.85 -26.94 -22.25
CA PHE A 725 20.45 -26.15 -21.18
C PHE A 725 21.90 -25.76 -21.51
N GLN A 726 22.27 -24.50 -21.22
CA GLN A 726 23.61 -24.15 -20.72
C GLN A 726 23.50 -23.04 -19.69
#